data_AF-A0A7E6EPH7-F1
#
_entry.id   AF-A0A7E6EPH7-F1
#
_cell.length_a   1.000
_cell.length_b   1.000
_cell.length_c   1.000
_cell.angle_alpha   90.00
_cell.angle_beta   90.00
_cell.angle_gamma   90.00
#
_symmetry.space_group_name_H-M   'P 1'
#
loop_
_entity.id
_entity.type
_entity.pdbx_description
1 polymer ?
#
loop_
_entity_poly.entity_id
_entity_poly.type
_entity_poly.pdbx_seq_one_letter_code
_entity_poly.pdbx_strand_id
1 'polypeptide(L)'
;MVGRYCEGKIKLMKRKIMSQWRVLYTSGLRWCQRRYLHKTITRQSSESTQPCMSAIKIQMLSENLHQQIFPERTPVDQETVNLSLEHLRRHNLLHGTPTMIPDVSFKLPKLQGRDIDEHFRNIAQRQTADYVEFLNQLKNTTLPPQPKEWCFRKGWTRYDATGTATSVDYPEEEALVFDIECLMNDGSFPTLATAAGSKYWYSWCSDYLIEDKFKWSPQPQMEDLIPLESKSSQKSMKQNMLKKRIIVGHNVGFDRSFVKEQYYIKDTKLRFLDTMSLHIASVGFTAFQRSLYQASKKETSPSKVREHLASKKYRNEEINVNWMDVGTMNNLNDVYQFHCNGEPLEKSKRDIFINGTMLDVREDFQSLMSYCSKDVIATHDVFTELWPKFLSRFPHPVTLSGMLEMGNAYLPINQNWELYKQRANDSYNDYQRELKLLLIQLADTACELLHNNRYKDDVWLWDLDWSVAKFKTKKLPAKKKVSVSLDESDDEFETVFQKILLTASSLYKRPAHKPGYPEWYRKLCPRMNAPAWEAGPSLITPQLRITPKLLRLTWDGYPVHFDDKYGWGYLVPKDHVHPSQQLKDKSAECPDVLIVDNEEFEDGNEEDEGDIEPKFPIQQFLQLCNNMSKTSASSTSLKENIHSSMNYSDDKCMDAKEKNKHWRKAGFSKNYDRNSHPAYHTGEGPFIIENIPVYFFKIPHKDGKNKRVGNILAKDYLNKVTDGTLRASAGGDYANAVLLISKLCSYWKNNQKRIESQMVVWAKHSELPPAVIRNKEYSVIKQYGAIVPRIVPAGTVTRRAVEPTWLTASNAYKDRIGSELKGMVQSPPGYCFVGADVDSQELWLASLIGDSFFTQLHGCTALSWMTLQGKKSEGTDMHSKTAELVGISRDHAKVFNYSRIYGAGHKFAEQLLLQFNHRLSYREAQSKIKKLFTATKGNRDAETGSWVGGSESFMFNKLEEIARDAQPVTPVLGCRISEALEPKQVSEDFMNSRINWAVQSSAVDYLHLMLVSMKWLLEEYSIDGRFSISIHDEVRYLVRREDRYRAALALQITNLFTRCLCAHKLGIPDLPQSVAFFSAVDIDTCLRKEVDLNCVTPSNPHGLETGYNIPFGESLDIYSVLEKTNSSLLSKRSRQKSQNNIIRKIPKHAVQI
;
A
#
# COMPACT_ATOMS: atom_id res chain seq x y z
N MET A 1 -22.27 -72.09 74.26
CA MET A 1 -22.86 -70.84 73.71
C MET A 1 -21.86 -69.90 73.02
N VAL A 2 -20.53 -70.03 73.19
CA VAL A 2 -19.55 -69.16 72.49
C VAL A 2 -19.32 -69.55 71.02
N GLY A 3 -19.44 -70.83 70.66
CA GLY A 3 -19.19 -71.29 69.28
C GLY A 3 -20.21 -70.82 68.22
N ARG A 4 -21.51 -70.77 68.56
CA ARG A 4 -22.56 -70.37 67.59
C ARG A 4 -22.60 -68.86 67.32
N TYR A 5 -22.10 -68.03 68.23
CA TYR A 5 -22.05 -66.58 68.03
C TYR A 5 -20.89 -66.15 67.13
N CYS A 6 -19.75 -66.86 67.19
CA CYS A 6 -18.60 -66.62 66.34
C CYS A 6 -18.83 -67.08 64.88
N GLU A 7 -19.49 -68.22 64.65
CA GLU A 7 -19.78 -68.68 63.29
C GLU A 7 -20.75 -67.75 62.54
N GLY A 8 -21.73 -67.17 63.23
CA GLY A 8 -22.66 -66.20 62.66
C GLY A 8 -21.95 -64.92 62.22
N LYS A 9 -21.06 -64.37 63.05
CA LYS A 9 -20.26 -63.18 62.70
C LYS A 9 -19.24 -63.47 61.60
N ILE A 10 -18.58 -64.63 61.60
CA ILE A 10 -17.60 -64.98 60.56
C ILE A 10 -18.28 -65.23 59.21
N LYS A 11 -19.46 -65.87 59.16
CA LYS A 11 -20.24 -66.00 57.90
C LYS A 11 -20.74 -64.65 57.38
N LEU A 12 -21.16 -63.74 58.26
CA LEU A 12 -21.59 -62.39 57.87
C LEU A 12 -20.41 -61.54 57.38
N MET A 13 -19.25 -61.65 58.03
CA MET A 13 -18.02 -60.95 57.65
C MET A 13 -17.45 -61.50 56.34
N LYS A 14 -17.42 -62.83 56.15
CA LYS A 14 -17.04 -63.45 54.87
C LYS A 14 -17.99 -63.07 53.73
N ARG A 15 -19.31 -62.97 53.97
CA ARG A 15 -20.26 -62.48 52.95
C ARG A 15 -20.06 -61.00 52.61
N LYS A 16 -19.81 -60.13 53.60
CA LYS A 16 -19.49 -58.70 53.37
C LYS A 16 -18.15 -58.50 52.66
N ILE A 17 -17.12 -59.24 53.04
CA ILE A 17 -15.81 -59.18 52.41
C ILE A 17 -15.88 -59.74 50.98
N MET A 18 -16.57 -60.85 50.73
CA MET A 18 -16.77 -61.38 49.37
C MET A 18 -17.65 -60.48 48.49
N SER A 19 -18.65 -59.77 49.04
CA SER A 19 -19.43 -58.80 48.26
C SER A 19 -18.62 -57.53 47.98
N GLN A 20 -17.83 -57.04 48.94
CA GLN A 20 -16.91 -55.92 48.73
C GLN A 20 -15.78 -56.27 47.77
N TRP A 21 -15.23 -57.49 47.82
CA TRP A 21 -14.26 -57.97 46.85
C TRP A 21 -14.86 -58.18 45.47
N ARG A 22 -16.10 -58.68 45.33
CA ARG A 22 -16.77 -58.72 44.01
C ARG A 22 -17.02 -57.33 43.45
N VAL A 23 -17.38 -56.35 44.29
CA VAL A 23 -17.55 -54.94 43.86
C VAL A 23 -16.21 -54.28 43.56
N LEU A 24 -15.14 -54.55 44.33
CA LEU A 24 -13.78 -54.03 44.09
C LEU A 24 -13.10 -54.69 42.90
N TYR A 25 -13.35 -55.97 42.64
CA TYR A 25 -12.82 -56.67 41.46
C TYR A 25 -13.56 -56.22 40.19
N THR A 26 -14.88 -56.01 40.25
CA THR A 26 -15.66 -55.44 39.12
C THR A 26 -15.42 -53.95 38.91
N SER A 27 -15.17 -53.16 39.97
CA SER A 27 -14.81 -51.74 39.85
C SER A 27 -13.32 -51.52 39.54
N GLY A 28 -12.43 -52.40 39.99
CA GLY A 28 -11.01 -52.45 39.63
C GLY A 28 -10.80 -52.92 38.20
N LEU A 29 -11.56 -53.91 37.72
CA LEU A 29 -11.64 -54.22 36.28
C LEU A 29 -12.31 -53.09 35.50
N ARG A 30 -13.32 -52.39 36.03
CA ARG A 30 -13.89 -51.20 35.35
C ARG A 30 -12.98 -49.98 35.40
N TRP A 31 -12.08 -49.83 36.37
CA TRP A 31 -11.13 -48.73 36.48
C TRP A 31 -9.89 -49.01 35.64
N CYS A 32 -9.40 -50.26 35.64
CA CYS A 32 -8.39 -50.70 34.68
C CYS A 32 -8.97 -50.74 33.28
N GLN A 33 -10.22 -51.18 33.04
CA GLN A 33 -10.90 -51.03 31.75
C GLN A 33 -11.24 -49.57 31.45
N ARG A 34 -11.49 -48.67 32.40
CA ARG A 34 -11.68 -47.22 32.12
C ARG A 34 -10.38 -46.49 31.90
N ARG A 35 -9.25 -47.00 32.39
CA ARG A 35 -7.92 -46.42 32.16
C ARG A 35 -7.26 -47.05 30.94
N TYR A 36 -7.53 -48.33 30.66
CA TYR A 36 -7.34 -48.94 29.35
C TYR A 36 -8.29 -48.21 28.39
N LEU A 37 -9.62 -48.25 28.50
CA LEU A 37 -10.53 -47.40 27.73
C LEU A 37 -10.19 -45.91 27.78
N HIS A 38 -9.56 -45.27 28.78
CA HIS A 38 -9.15 -43.87 28.61
C HIS A 38 -7.89 -43.74 27.77
N LYS A 39 -6.91 -44.67 27.90
CA LYS A 39 -5.74 -44.77 27.00
C LYS A 39 -6.10 -45.32 25.62
N THR A 40 -7.20 -46.06 25.51
CA THR A 40 -7.75 -46.63 24.28
C THR A 40 -8.78 -45.67 23.69
N ILE A 41 -9.53 -44.86 24.43
CA ILE A 41 -10.40 -43.76 23.92
C ILE A 41 -9.53 -42.56 23.51
N THR A 42 -8.39 -42.32 24.16
CA THR A 42 -7.35 -41.42 23.60
C THR A 42 -6.51 -42.09 22.48
N ARG A 43 -6.77 -43.36 22.14
CA ARG A 43 -6.25 -44.06 20.94
C ARG A 43 -7.33 -44.59 19.98
N GLN A 44 -8.61 -44.33 20.24
CA GLN A 44 -9.80 -44.85 19.52
C GLN A 44 -10.87 -43.74 19.49
N SER A 45 -10.44 -42.52 19.18
CA SER A 45 -11.20 -41.66 18.28
C SER A 45 -10.58 -41.73 16.88
N SER A 46 -10.31 -42.95 16.42
CA SER A 46 -10.17 -43.27 14.99
C SER A 46 -11.55 -43.69 14.49
N GLU A 47 -12.54 -42.82 14.66
CA GLU A 47 -13.81 -42.92 13.94
C GLU A 47 -13.53 -42.41 12.52
N SER A 48 -13.68 -43.30 11.53
CA SER A 48 -13.54 -43.08 10.08
C SER A 48 -12.55 -41.99 9.65
N THR A 49 -11.29 -42.37 9.44
CA THR A 49 -10.21 -41.54 8.85
C THR A 49 -10.43 -41.24 7.36
N GLN A 50 -11.63 -40.84 6.95
CA GLN A 50 -11.86 -40.22 5.65
C GLN A 50 -12.32 -38.79 5.88
N PRO A 51 -11.57 -37.79 5.42
CA PRO A 51 -11.95 -36.40 5.56
C PRO A 51 -13.28 -36.15 4.84
N CYS A 52 -14.07 -35.21 5.37
CA CYS A 52 -15.36 -34.88 4.81
C CYS A 52 -15.17 -34.27 3.41
N MET A 53 -15.74 -34.92 2.39
CA MET A 53 -15.65 -34.47 1.00
C MET A 53 -17.02 -33.99 0.51
N SER A 54 -17.02 -32.89 -0.24
CA SER A 54 -18.20 -32.43 -0.97
C SER A 54 -18.51 -33.33 -2.16
N ALA A 55 -19.72 -33.19 -2.71
CA ALA A 55 -20.16 -33.90 -3.92
C ALA A 55 -19.28 -33.61 -5.17
N ILE A 56 -18.53 -32.50 -5.15
CA ILE A 56 -17.57 -32.08 -6.18
C ILE A 56 -16.10 -32.35 -5.78
N LYS A 57 -15.88 -33.25 -4.81
CA LYS A 57 -14.56 -33.72 -4.35
C LYS A 57 -13.66 -32.62 -3.75
N ILE A 58 -14.24 -31.65 -3.06
CA ILE A 58 -13.50 -30.66 -2.27
C ILE A 58 -13.57 -31.05 -0.80
N GLN A 59 -12.44 -30.98 -0.09
CA GLN A 59 -12.40 -31.25 1.34
C GLN A 59 -13.10 -30.13 2.12
N MET A 60 -14.13 -30.49 2.87
CA MET A 60 -14.95 -29.62 3.70
C MET A 60 -14.49 -29.67 5.16
N LEU A 61 -15.10 -28.84 6.02
CA LEU A 61 -14.84 -28.90 7.46
C LEU A 61 -15.09 -30.30 8.03
N SER A 62 -14.31 -30.64 9.06
CA SER A 62 -14.53 -31.86 9.83
C SER A 62 -15.93 -31.85 10.45
N GLU A 63 -16.53 -33.03 10.59
CA GLU A 63 -17.89 -33.16 11.15
C GLU A 63 -18.00 -32.52 12.54
N ASN A 64 -16.93 -32.62 13.34
CA ASN A 64 -16.86 -32.00 14.66
C ASN A 64 -16.94 -30.46 14.62
N LEU A 65 -16.29 -29.80 13.67
CA LEU A 65 -16.33 -28.34 13.54
C LEU A 65 -17.63 -27.88 12.87
N HIS A 66 -18.10 -28.63 11.87
CA HIS A 66 -19.35 -28.33 11.16
C HIS A 66 -20.53 -28.27 12.14
N GLN A 67 -20.74 -29.32 12.94
CA GLN A 67 -21.83 -29.38 13.93
C GLN A 67 -21.77 -28.29 15.02
N GLN A 68 -20.61 -27.69 15.27
CA GLN A 68 -20.45 -26.61 16.25
C GLN A 68 -20.80 -25.23 15.68
N ILE A 69 -20.81 -25.07 14.36
CA ILE A 69 -21.03 -23.79 13.67
C ILE A 69 -22.37 -23.77 12.92
N PHE A 70 -22.67 -24.86 12.22
CA PHE A 70 -23.85 -25.01 11.39
C PHE A 70 -24.80 -26.04 12.05
N PRO A 71 -26.07 -25.68 12.32
CA PRO A 71 -27.00 -26.56 13.00
C PRO A 71 -27.35 -27.85 12.22
N GLU A 72 -27.46 -27.77 10.89
CA GLU A 72 -27.84 -28.89 10.01
C GLU A 72 -27.08 -28.81 8.68
N ARG A 73 -26.75 -29.98 8.08
CA ARG A 73 -26.29 -30.07 6.68
C ARG A 73 -27.51 -30.17 5.77
N THR A 74 -27.68 -29.24 4.86
CA THR A 74 -28.70 -29.35 3.80
C THR A 74 -28.27 -30.40 2.77
N PRO A 75 -29.14 -31.38 2.43
CA PRO A 75 -28.85 -32.31 1.35
C PRO A 75 -28.78 -31.57 0.03
N VAL A 76 -27.72 -31.84 -0.74
CA VAL A 76 -27.49 -31.23 -2.05
C VAL A 76 -28.20 -32.06 -3.12
N ASP A 77 -28.94 -31.40 -3.99
CA ASP A 77 -29.63 -32.05 -5.10
C ASP A 77 -28.64 -32.55 -6.19
N GLN A 78 -28.93 -33.71 -6.76
CA GLN A 78 -28.04 -34.38 -7.71
C GLN A 78 -27.96 -33.64 -9.06
N GLU A 79 -29.02 -32.96 -9.48
CA GLU A 79 -29.02 -32.12 -10.69
C GLU A 79 -28.01 -30.97 -10.57
N THR A 80 -28.01 -30.32 -9.40
CA THR A 80 -27.12 -29.22 -9.05
C THR A 80 -25.64 -29.63 -9.08
N VAL A 81 -25.34 -30.85 -8.60
CA VAL A 81 -24.00 -31.44 -8.67
C VAL A 81 -23.60 -31.72 -10.13
N ASN A 82 -24.52 -32.26 -10.94
CA ASN A 82 -24.26 -32.58 -12.34
C ASN A 82 -23.95 -31.32 -13.16
N LEU A 83 -24.72 -30.24 -12.96
CA LEU A 83 -24.46 -28.93 -13.59
C LEU A 83 -23.08 -28.38 -13.25
N SER A 84 -22.69 -28.48 -11.98
CA SER A 84 -21.36 -28.06 -11.50
C SER A 84 -20.25 -28.87 -12.16
N LEU A 85 -20.39 -30.20 -12.20
CA LEU A 85 -19.43 -31.08 -12.86
C LEU A 85 -19.32 -30.80 -14.36
N GLU A 86 -20.44 -30.54 -15.05
CA GLU A 86 -20.42 -30.21 -16.47
C GLU A 86 -19.68 -28.89 -16.73
N HIS A 87 -19.94 -27.85 -15.93
CA HIS A 87 -19.21 -26.58 -16.01
C HIS A 87 -17.70 -26.78 -15.82
N LEU A 88 -17.27 -27.54 -14.81
CA LEU A 88 -15.87 -27.83 -14.56
C LEU A 88 -15.21 -28.66 -15.69
N ARG A 89 -15.95 -29.58 -16.32
CA ARG A 89 -15.48 -30.33 -17.51
C ARG A 89 -15.21 -29.41 -18.69
N ARG A 90 -16.12 -28.46 -18.97
CA ARG A 90 -15.95 -27.49 -20.08
C ARG A 90 -14.68 -26.64 -19.92
N HIS A 91 -14.23 -26.41 -18.69
CA HIS A 91 -13.01 -25.65 -18.38
C HIS A 91 -11.77 -26.52 -18.16
N ASN A 92 -11.83 -27.84 -18.37
CA ASN A 92 -10.73 -28.79 -18.20
C ASN A 92 -10.11 -28.81 -16.78
N LEU A 93 -10.95 -28.73 -15.73
CA LEU A 93 -10.49 -28.63 -14.33
C LEU A 93 -10.59 -29.95 -13.53
N LEU A 94 -11.29 -30.98 -14.02
CA LEU A 94 -11.50 -32.24 -13.27
C LEU A 94 -10.32 -33.24 -13.35
N HIS A 95 -9.10 -32.79 -13.63
CA HIS A 95 -7.94 -33.66 -13.79
C HIS A 95 -7.04 -33.61 -12.53
N GLY A 96 -6.85 -34.76 -11.89
CA GLY A 96 -5.96 -34.92 -10.72
C GLY A 96 -6.65 -35.48 -9.48
N THR A 97 -5.87 -36.11 -8.59
CA THR A 97 -6.33 -36.51 -7.25
C THR A 97 -6.29 -35.29 -6.32
N PRO A 98 -7.37 -34.98 -5.58
CA PRO A 98 -7.38 -33.85 -4.65
C PRO A 98 -6.32 -34.05 -3.57
N THR A 99 -5.59 -32.98 -3.26
CA THR A 99 -4.58 -32.99 -2.18
C THR A 99 -5.32 -32.94 -0.85
N MET A 100 -5.21 -34.00 -0.05
CA MET A 100 -5.90 -34.10 1.22
C MET A 100 -5.06 -33.45 2.33
N ILE A 101 -5.69 -32.55 3.08
CA ILE A 101 -5.12 -31.89 4.26
C ILE A 101 -5.54 -32.72 5.49
N PRO A 102 -4.73 -32.83 6.57
CA PRO A 102 -5.17 -33.53 7.78
C PRO A 102 -6.43 -32.90 8.39
N ASP A 103 -7.34 -33.68 8.96
CA ASP A 103 -8.53 -33.11 9.61
C ASP A 103 -8.19 -32.37 10.91
N VAL A 104 -8.88 -31.26 11.15
CA VAL A 104 -8.76 -30.48 12.40
C VAL A 104 -10.00 -30.70 13.26
N SER A 105 -9.81 -31.12 14.51
CA SER A 105 -10.90 -31.27 15.49
C SER A 105 -10.51 -30.70 16.85
N PHE A 106 -11.30 -29.74 17.33
CA PHE A 106 -11.21 -29.21 18.68
C PHE A 106 -12.52 -28.51 19.07
N LYS A 107 -12.66 -28.20 20.37
CA LYS A 107 -13.84 -27.53 20.90
C LYS A 107 -13.76 -26.01 20.69
N LEU A 108 -14.70 -25.47 19.93
CA LEU A 108 -14.82 -24.04 19.68
C LEU A 108 -15.43 -23.30 20.88
N PRO A 109 -15.17 -21.98 21.00
CA PRO A 109 -15.94 -21.10 21.87
C PRO A 109 -17.44 -21.22 21.61
N LYS A 110 -18.26 -21.14 22.66
CA LYS A 110 -19.72 -21.20 22.50
C LYS A 110 -20.20 -19.96 21.73
N LEU A 111 -20.95 -20.20 20.66
CA LEU A 111 -21.66 -19.16 19.93
C LEU A 111 -22.67 -18.44 20.86
N GLN A 112 -22.84 -17.15 20.61
CA GLN A 112 -23.75 -16.27 21.36
C GLN A 112 -25.02 -16.05 20.53
N GLY A 113 -25.83 -17.09 20.37
CA GLY A 113 -27.01 -17.05 19.48
C GLY A 113 -27.30 -18.43 18.92
N ARG A 114 -28.26 -18.52 17.99
CA ARG A 114 -28.63 -19.78 17.32
C ARG A 114 -27.71 -20.15 16.17
N ASP A 115 -27.18 -19.15 15.47
CA ASP A 115 -26.29 -19.31 14.33
C ASP A 115 -25.12 -18.32 14.39
N ILE A 116 -24.25 -18.38 13.38
CA ILE A 116 -23.07 -17.54 13.28
C ILE A 116 -23.41 -16.06 13.04
N ASP A 117 -24.53 -15.75 12.38
CA ASP A 117 -24.98 -14.36 12.15
C ASP A 117 -25.45 -13.70 13.44
N GLU A 118 -26.32 -14.38 14.18
CA GLU A 118 -26.79 -13.97 15.50
C GLU A 118 -25.62 -13.81 16.48
N HIS A 119 -24.64 -14.72 16.42
CA HIS A 119 -23.40 -14.59 17.18
C HIS A 119 -22.69 -13.25 16.91
N PHE A 120 -22.44 -12.92 15.64
CA PHE A 120 -21.76 -11.67 15.27
C PHE A 120 -22.56 -10.42 15.62
N ARG A 121 -23.90 -10.46 15.48
CA ARG A 121 -24.77 -9.35 15.92
C ARG A 121 -24.68 -9.15 17.43
N ASN A 122 -24.80 -10.22 18.22
CA ASN A 122 -24.83 -10.15 19.67
C ASN A 122 -23.48 -9.68 20.25
N ILE A 123 -22.35 -10.19 19.74
CA ILE A 123 -21.04 -9.73 20.20
C ILE A 123 -20.78 -8.28 19.81
N ALA A 124 -21.17 -7.85 18.60
CA ALA A 124 -21.00 -6.48 18.15
C ALA A 124 -21.86 -5.52 18.99
N GLN A 125 -23.14 -5.84 19.19
CA GLN A 125 -24.05 -5.06 20.03
C GLN A 125 -23.52 -4.95 21.47
N ARG A 126 -23.03 -6.04 22.07
CA ARG A 126 -22.43 -6.00 23.41
C ARG A 126 -21.21 -5.08 23.48
N GLN A 127 -20.43 -5.01 22.41
CA GLN A 127 -19.26 -4.12 22.34
C GLN A 127 -19.65 -2.65 22.11
N THR A 128 -20.74 -2.38 21.38
CA THR A 128 -21.12 -1.01 20.96
C THR A 128 -22.28 -0.39 21.73
N ALA A 129 -23.06 -1.15 22.50
CA ALA A 129 -24.31 -0.70 23.13
C ALA A 129 -24.16 0.64 23.86
N ASP A 130 -23.24 0.68 24.83
CA ASP A 130 -22.99 1.89 25.64
C ASP A 130 -22.55 3.08 24.77
N TYR A 131 -21.70 2.86 23.76
CA TYR A 131 -21.27 3.92 22.86
C TYR A 131 -22.41 4.45 21.99
N VAL A 132 -23.29 3.57 21.50
CA VAL A 132 -24.48 3.97 20.73
C VAL A 132 -25.45 4.76 21.61
N GLU A 133 -25.62 4.36 22.87
CA GLU A 133 -26.42 5.11 23.83
C GLU A 133 -25.87 6.53 24.04
N PHE A 134 -24.56 6.65 24.29
CA PHE A 134 -23.88 7.94 24.44
C PHE A 134 -24.02 8.84 23.20
N LEU A 135 -23.88 8.26 22.00
CA LEU A 135 -24.06 8.99 20.73
C LEU A 135 -25.51 9.44 20.53
N ASN A 136 -26.49 8.61 20.87
CA ASN A 136 -27.91 8.96 20.77
C ASN A 136 -28.28 10.08 21.76
N GLN A 137 -27.71 10.06 22.97
CA GLN A 137 -27.86 11.15 23.94
C GLN A 137 -27.26 12.45 23.38
N LEU A 138 -26.04 12.40 22.82
CA LEU A 138 -25.37 13.57 22.24
C LEU A 138 -26.14 14.15 21.04
N LYS A 139 -26.68 13.29 20.17
CA LYS A 139 -27.51 13.67 19.02
C LYS A 139 -28.79 14.43 19.47
N ASN A 140 -29.44 13.95 20.51
CA ASN A 140 -30.70 14.54 21.00
C ASN A 140 -30.49 15.77 21.88
N THR A 141 -29.23 16.14 22.15
CA THR A 141 -28.90 17.27 23.01
C THR A 141 -28.64 18.51 22.16
N THR A 142 -29.27 19.63 22.51
CA THR A 142 -28.83 20.96 22.06
C THR A 142 -27.65 21.38 22.90
N LEU A 143 -26.54 21.75 22.25
CA LEU A 143 -25.34 22.20 22.96
C LEU A 143 -25.65 23.41 23.87
N PRO A 144 -25.03 23.49 25.06
CA PRO A 144 -25.17 24.65 25.94
C PRO A 144 -24.72 25.94 25.23
N PRO A 145 -25.18 27.13 25.67
CA PRO A 145 -24.77 28.38 25.05
C PRO A 145 -23.25 28.55 25.15
N GLN A 146 -22.64 29.00 24.06
CA GLN A 146 -21.21 29.26 24.00
C GLN A 146 -20.84 30.34 25.04
N PRO A 147 -19.71 30.18 25.78
CA PRO A 147 -19.24 31.22 26.67
C PRO A 147 -18.87 32.49 25.88
N LYS A 148 -19.23 33.66 26.43
CA LYS A 148 -18.94 34.96 25.81
C LYS A 148 -17.45 35.32 25.86
N GLU A 149 -16.76 34.84 26.89
CA GLU A 149 -15.33 35.07 27.11
C GLU A 149 -14.67 33.76 27.52
N TRP A 150 -13.56 33.43 26.87
CA TRP A 150 -12.78 32.23 27.14
C TRP A 150 -11.68 32.52 28.15
N CYS A 151 -11.41 31.58 29.04
CA CYS A 151 -10.38 31.74 30.07
C CYS A 151 -9.01 31.38 29.50
N PHE A 152 -8.09 32.34 29.56
CA PHE A 152 -6.69 32.12 29.21
C PHE A 152 -5.94 31.47 30.39
N ARG A 153 -6.17 30.16 30.60
CA ARG A 153 -5.58 29.39 31.71
C ARG A 153 -5.09 28.04 31.20
N LYS A 154 -3.94 27.60 31.73
CA LYS A 154 -3.36 26.28 31.47
C LYS A 154 -4.34 25.15 31.80
N GLY A 155 -4.37 24.14 30.91
CA GLY A 155 -5.15 22.92 31.09
C GLY A 155 -6.64 23.12 30.81
N TRP A 156 -7.46 22.20 31.29
CA TRP A 156 -8.89 22.22 31.03
C TRP A 156 -9.65 23.22 31.92
N THR A 157 -10.51 24.01 31.28
CA THR A 157 -11.50 24.87 31.93
C THR A 157 -12.90 24.46 31.44
N ARG A 158 -13.80 24.20 32.37
CA ARG A 158 -15.21 23.85 32.15
C ARG A 158 -16.09 25.08 32.35
N TYR A 159 -17.03 25.29 31.44
CA TYR A 159 -18.01 26.38 31.45
C TYR A 159 -19.42 25.80 31.59
N ASP A 160 -20.19 26.31 32.54
CA ASP A 160 -21.61 26.01 32.67
C ASP A 160 -22.48 26.92 31.78
N ALA A 161 -23.80 26.68 31.77
CA ALA A 161 -24.76 27.47 31.00
C ALA A 161 -24.81 28.95 31.41
N THR A 162 -24.32 29.31 32.61
CA THR A 162 -24.19 30.70 33.07
C THR A 162 -22.89 31.37 32.59
N GLY A 163 -21.96 30.59 32.06
CA GLY A 163 -20.62 31.03 31.68
C GLY A 163 -19.59 30.94 32.82
N THR A 164 -19.93 30.33 33.96
CA THR A 164 -19.02 30.20 35.10
C THR A 164 -17.89 29.23 34.76
N ALA A 165 -16.65 29.72 34.82
CA ALA A 165 -15.45 28.96 34.49
C ALA A 165 -14.87 28.23 35.70
N THR A 166 -14.69 26.91 35.58
CA THR A 166 -14.12 26.04 36.62
C THR A 166 -12.98 25.20 36.05
N SER A 167 -11.82 25.16 36.72
CA SER A 167 -10.70 24.33 36.25
C SER A 167 -10.95 22.86 36.61
N VAL A 168 -10.69 21.97 35.65
CA VAL A 168 -10.88 20.52 35.79
C VAL A 168 -9.64 19.78 35.28
N ASP A 169 -9.42 18.54 35.74
CA ASP A 169 -8.28 17.73 35.28
C ASP A 169 -8.50 17.21 33.84
N TYR A 170 -9.74 16.84 33.51
CA TYR A 170 -10.19 16.38 32.20
C TYR A 170 -11.73 16.49 32.13
N PRO A 171 -12.35 16.52 30.94
CA PRO A 171 -13.81 16.59 30.81
C PRO A 171 -14.51 15.36 31.43
N GLU A 172 -15.57 15.55 32.22
CA GLU A 172 -16.15 14.44 32.99
C GLU A 172 -17.20 13.61 32.22
N GLU A 173 -17.77 14.18 31.16
CA GLU A 173 -18.88 13.60 30.39
C GLU A 173 -18.49 12.38 29.53
N GLU A 174 -19.46 11.51 29.27
CA GLU A 174 -19.28 10.26 28.53
C GLU A 174 -19.17 10.45 27.01
N ALA A 175 -19.81 11.49 26.47
CA ALA A 175 -19.81 11.85 25.05
C ALA A 175 -19.40 13.31 24.87
N LEU A 176 -18.45 13.55 23.98
CA LEU A 176 -17.92 14.89 23.69
C LEU A 176 -17.75 15.09 22.19
N VAL A 177 -18.02 16.30 21.71
CA VAL A 177 -17.51 16.78 20.43
C VAL A 177 -16.20 17.50 20.71
N PHE A 178 -15.15 17.23 19.94
CA PHE A 178 -13.79 17.65 20.25
C PHE A 178 -13.01 18.04 19.00
N ASP A 179 -12.25 19.13 19.11
CA ASP A 179 -11.38 19.66 18.07
C ASP A 179 -10.10 20.26 18.68
N ILE A 180 -8.98 20.18 17.96
CA ILE A 180 -7.66 20.65 18.39
C ILE A 180 -6.98 21.46 17.29
N GLU A 181 -6.39 22.59 17.68
CA GLU A 181 -5.53 23.38 16.82
C GLU A 181 -4.06 23.34 17.26
N CYS A 182 -3.16 23.29 16.26
CA CYS A 182 -1.72 23.21 16.44
C CYS A 182 -1.02 24.27 15.59
N LEU A 183 -0.01 24.93 16.15
CA LEU A 183 0.80 25.90 15.42
C LEU A 183 1.86 25.17 14.58
N MET A 184 1.65 25.10 13.26
CA MET A 184 2.45 24.27 12.36
C MET A 184 3.93 24.68 12.27
N ASN A 185 4.22 25.98 12.39
CA ASN A 185 5.59 26.52 12.42
C ASN A 185 6.39 26.08 13.66
N ASP A 186 5.68 25.81 14.76
CA ASP A 186 6.25 25.59 16.09
C ASP A 186 6.42 24.11 16.45
N GLY A 187 6.12 23.22 15.49
CA GLY A 187 6.20 21.77 15.61
C GLY A 187 4.85 21.08 15.85
N SER A 188 4.89 19.78 16.16
CA SER A 188 3.69 18.97 16.42
C SER A 188 3.28 19.04 17.90
N PHE A 189 3.00 20.24 18.40
CA PHE A 189 2.51 20.46 19.77
C PHE A 189 1.05 20.94 19.74
N PRO A 190 0.18 20.39 20.60
CA PRO A 190 -1.18 20.91 20.71
C PRO A 190 -1.13 22.31 21.32
N THR A 191 -1.80 23.27 20.69
CA THR A 191 -1.81 24.68 21.15
C THR A 191 -3.09 24.99 21.94
N LEU A 192 -4.23 24.67 21.32
CA LEU A 192 -5.58 24.91 21.84
C LEU A 192 -6.46 23.69 21.56
N ALA A 193 -7.41 23.42 22.43
CA ALA A 193 -8.49 22.48 22.14
C ALA A 193 -9.81 22.97 22.67
N THR A 194 -10.88 22.63 21.96
CA THR A 194 -12.25 22.95 22.37
C THR A 194 -13.06 21.67 22.40
N ALA A 195 -13.88 21.52 23.44
CA ALA A 195 -14.82 20.41 23.52
C ALA A 195 -16.20 20.90 23.98
N ALA A 196 -17.25 20.21 23.51
CA ALA A 196 -18.61 20.45 23.94
C ALA A 196 -19.26 19.12 24.33
N GLY A 197 -19.89 19.09 25.50
CA GLY A 197 -20.72 17.99 25.97
C GLY A 197 -22.20 18.35 25.95
N SER A 198 -22.99 17.48 26.56
CA SER A 198 -24.42 17.69 26.78
C SER A 198 -24.72 18.82 27.77
N LYS A 199 -23.81 19.05 28.73
CA LYS A 199 -24.02 19.97 29.86
C LYS A 199 -23.06 21.14 29.87
N TYR A 200 -21.82 20.94 29.42
CA TYR A 200 -20.76 21.92 29.58
C TYR A 200 -19.97 22.15 28.30
N TRP A 201 -19.42 23.35 28.18
CA TRP A 201 -18.32 23.65 27.26
C TRP A 201 -16.98 23.47 27.96
N TYR A 202 -15.95 23.15 27.20
CA TYR A 202 -14.60 23.02 27.70
C TYR A 202 -13.60 23.69 26.76
N SER A 203 -12.63 24.38 27.33
CA SER A 203 -11.43 24.86 26.62
C SER A 203 -10.19 24.25 27.26
N TRP A 204 -9.18 23.97 26.45
CA TRP A 204 -7.87 23.54 26.90
C TRP A 204 -6.81 24.46 26.31
N CYS A 205 -5.95 25.02 27.16
CA CYS A 205 -4.79 25.79 26.73
C CYS A 205 -3.50 25.04 27.09
N SER A 206 -2.58 24.99 26.13
CA SER A 206 -1.25 24.43 26.35
C SER A 206 -0.41 25.28 27.32
N ASP A 207 0.56 24.64 27.97
CA ASP A 207 1.55 25.31 28.81
C ASP A 207 2.33 26.39 28.05
N TYR A 208 2.71 26.09 26.81
CA TYR A 208 3.52 26.97 25.96
C TYR A 208 2.76 28.21 25.47
N LEU A 209 1.44 28.11 25.39
CA LEU A 209 0.60 29.27 25.06
C LEU A 209 0.58 30.27 26.21
N ILE A 210 0.49 29.79 27.46
CA ILE A 210 0.37 30.64 28.65
C ILE A 210 1.74 31.16 29.12
N GLU A 211 2.77 30.31 29.09
CA GLU A 211 4.10 30.62 29.60
C GLU A 211 5.14 30.58 28.48
N ASP A 212 6.04 31.57 28.46
CA ASP A 212 7.22 31.57 27.59
C ASP A 212 8.27 30.56 28.09
N LYS A 213 8.06 29.29 27.74
CA LYS A 213 8.96 28.18 28.03
C LYS A 213 9.78 27.79 26.82
N PHE A 214 11.09 27.59 27.03
CA PHE A 214 11.96 26.98 26.03
C PHE A 214 11.58 25.52 25.78
N LYS A 215 11.44 25.16 24.51
CA LYS A 215 11.26 23.78 24.04
C LYS A 215 12.62 23.10 23.94
N TRP A 216 12.92 22.21 24.87
CA TRP A 216 14.16 21.42 24.83
C TRP A 216 14.14 20.29 23.80
N SER A 217 12.94 19.87 23.37
CA SER A 217 12.71 18.78 22.40
C SER A 217 11.83 19.28 21.25
N PRO A 218 12.11 18.88 20.00
CA PRO A 218 11.23 19.18 18.86
C PRO A 218 9.98 18.28 18.80
N GLN A 219 9.93 17.22 19.61
CA GLN A 219 8.83 16.26 19.68
C GLN A 219 8.08 16.38 21.01
N PRO A 220 6.74 16.23 21.01
CA PRO A 220 5.92 16.28 22.21
C PRO A 220 6.21 15.11 23.15
N GLN A 221 6.18 15.40 24.45
CA GLN A 221 6.19 14.41 25.51
C GLN A 221 4.76 14.13 25.98
N MET A 222 4.58 13.03 26.71
CA MET A 222 3.25 12.63 27.22
C MET A 222 2.61 13.66 28.16
N GLU A 223 3.41 14.55 28.77
CA GLU A 223 2.97 15.65 29.64
C GLU A 223 2.44 16.86 28.85
N ASP A 224 2.86 17.01 27.59
CA ASP A 224 2.43 18.09 26.69
C ASP A 224 1.11 17.77 25.98
N LEU A 225 0.67 16.51 26.04
CA LEU A 225 -0.53 16.01 25.37
C LEU A 225 -1.80 16.28 26.18
N ILE A 226 -2.93 16.27 25.50
CA ILE A 226 -4.23 16.62 26.07
C ILE A 226 -4.80 15.40 26.84
N PRO A 227 -5.07 15.52 28.15
CA PRO A 227 -5.68 14.44 28.93
C PRO A 227 -7.21 14.41 28.73
N LEU A 228 -7.77 13.23 28.46
CA LEU A 228 -9.24 13.06 28.32
C LEU A 228 -9.83 12.00 29.25
N GLU A 229 -9.01 11.14 29.86
CA GLU A 229 -9.48 10.08 30.77
C GLU A 229 -8.75 10.08 32.12
N SER A 230 -7.60 10.76 32.22
CA SER A 230 -6.70 10.68 33.35
C SER A 230 -6.16 12.04 33.76
N LYS A 231 -5.75 12.18 35.01
CA LYS A 231 -5.12 13.42 35.50
C LYS A 231 -3.81 13.66 34.77
N SER A 232 -3.39 14.93 34.65
CA SER A 232 -2.09 15.29 34.05
C SER A 232 -0.92 14.58 34.76
N SER A 233 -0.99 14.42 36.09
CA SER A 233 0.03 13.71 36.89
C SER A 233 -0.06 12.18 36.83
N GLN A 234 -1.17 11.62 36.34
CA GLN A 234 -1.39 10.18 36.31
C GLN A 234 -0.71 9.58 35.08
N LYS A 235 0.08 8.52 35.29
CA LYS A 235 0.97 7.94 34.27
C LYS A 235 0.51 6.58 33.73
N SER A 236 -0.54 6.01 34.31
CA SER A 236 -1.13 4.73 33.90
C SER A 236 -2.57 4.59 34.41
N MET A 237 -3.40 3.86 33.68
CA MET A 237 -4.78 3.52 34.09
C MET A 237 -4.84 2.11 34.68
N LYS A 238 -5.41 1.99 35.89
CA LYS A 238 -5.77 0.69 36.48
C LYS A 238 -7.07 0.20 35.84
N GLN A 239 -7.24 -1.11 35.68
CA GLN A 239 -8.43 -1.70 35.04
C GLN A 239 -9.76 -1.25 35.68
N ASN A 240 -9.81 -1.11 37.01
CA ASN A 240 -11.01 -0.68 37.72
C ASN A 240 -11.39 0.80 37.51
N MET A 241 -10.51 1.59 36.87
CA MET A 241 -10.73 3.02 36.60
C MET A 241 -11.14 3.28 35.14
N LEU A 242 -11.15 2.26 34.28
CA LEU A 242 -11.51 2.41 32.88
C LEU A 242 -13.02 2.59 32.73
N LYS A 243 -13.44 3.74 32.22
CA LYS A 243 -14.83 4.04 31.86
C LYS A 243 -14.95 4.12 30.35
N LYS A 244 -16.07 3.64 29.80
CA LYS A 244 -16.36 3.82 28.37
C LYS A 244 -16.72 5.28 28.12
N ARG A 245 -16.13 5.84 27.07
CA ARG A 245 -16.32 7.22 26.61
C ARG A 245 -16.23 7.26 25.09
N ILE A 246 -16.89 8.23 24.47
CA ILE A 246 -16.82 8.44 23.03
C ILE A 246 -16.56 9.90 22.69
N ILE A 247 -15.67 10.12 21.73
CA ILE A 247 -15.39 11.43 21.18
C ILE A 247 -15.83 11.46 19.73
N VAL A 248 -16.56 12.50 19.36
CA VAL A 248 -16.94 12.81 17.99
C VAL A 248 -16.06 13.95 17.50
N GLY A 249 -15.45 13.78 16.34
CA GLY A 249 -14.60 14.80 15.72
C GLY A 249 -14.70 14.73 14.20
N HIS A 250 -14.14 15.72 13.52
CA HIS A 250 -14.01 15.72 12.06
C HIS A 250 -12.55 15.52 11.67
N ASN A 251 -12.24 14.43 10.96
CA ASN A 251 -10.86 13.98 10.75
C ASN A 251 -10.15 13.63 12.08
N VAL A 252 -10.89 12.89 12.93
CA VAL A 252 -10.50 12.59 14.32
C VAL A 252 -9.15 11.89 14.48
N GLY A 253 -8.63 11.27 13.42
CA GLY A 253 -7.29 10.66 13.45
C GLY A 253 -6.19 11.66 13.77
N PHE A 254 -6.35 12.92 13.34
CA PHE A 254 -5.44 14.02 13.71
C PHE A 254 -5.58 14.38 15.19
N ASP A 255 -6.80 14.65 15.65
CA ASP A 255 -7.10 15.06 17.04
C ASP A 255 -6.67 13.99 18.04
N ARG A 256 -7.01 12.72 17.72
CA ARG A 256 -6.63 11.54 18.51
C ARG A 256 -5.13 11.45 18.73
N SER A 257 -4.31 11.87 17.74
CA SER A 257 -2.87 11.81 17.89
C SER A 257 -2.34 12.70 19.00
N PHE A 258 -3.08 13.72 19.45
CA PHE A 258 -2.67 14.60 20.55
C PHE A 258 -3.28 14.21 21.91
N VAL A 259 -4.04 13.11 21.97
CA VAL A 259 -4.65 12.64 23.20
C VAL A 259 -3.67 11.76 23.97
N LYS A 260 -3.39 12.15 25.22
CA LYS A 260 -2.40 11.52 26.09
C LYS A 260 -2.59 10.01 26.22
N GLU A 261 -3.79 9.57 26.57
CA GLU A 261 -4.06 8.17 26.92
C GLU A 261 -3.95 7.20 25.73
N GLN A 262 -3.96 7.72 24.50
CA GLN A 262 -3.81 6.91 23.29
C GLN A 262 -2.40 6.34 23.10
N TYR A 263 -1.41 6.89 23.81
CA TYR A 263 -0.04 6.40 23.82
C TYR A 263 0.24 5.33 24.89
N TYR A 264 -0.71 5.05 25.80
CA TYR A 264 -0.58 3.94 26.73
C TYR A 264 -0.50 2.61 25.99
N ILE A 265 0.41 1.72 26.40
CA ILE A 265 0.55 0.38 25.81
C ILE A 265 -0.74 -0.43 26.00
N LYS A 266 -1.38 -0.32 27.17
CA LYS A 266 -2.67 -0.98 27.44
C LYS A 266 -3.80 -0.18 26.81
N ASP A 267 -4.70 -0.89 26.13
CA ASP A 267 -5.87 -0.27 25.50
C ASP A 267 -6.80 0.36 26.55
N THR A 268 -7.35 1.53 26.21
CA THR A 268 -8.37 2.20 27.03
C THR A 268 -9.76 1.92 26.48
N LYS A 269 -10.79 2.39 27.18
CA LYS A 269 -12.19 2.22 26.75
C LYS A 269 -12.74 3.47 26.05
N LEU A 270 -11.90 4.46 25.78
CA LEU A 270 -12.21 5.58 24.90
C LEU A 270 -12.24 5.12 23.44
N ARG A 271 -13.24 5.59 22.70
CA ARG A 271 -13.38 5.36 21.26
C ARG A 271 -13.67 6.69 20.56
N PHE A 272 -13.32 6.75 19.28
CA PHE A 272 -13.47 7.95 18.45
C PHE A 272 -14.39 7.66 17.29
N LEU A 273 -15.29 8.60 17.00
CA LEU A 273 -16.18 8.58 15.86
C LEU A 273 -15.84 9.75 14.95
N ASP A 274 -15.52 9.44 13.70
CA ASP A 274 -15.10 10.43 12.72
C ASP A 274 -16.25 10.80 11.78
N THR A 275 -16.72 12.05 11.84
CA THR A 275 -17.79 12.55 10.98
C THR A 275 -17.37 12.58 9.50
N MET A 276 -16.08 12.76 9.21
CA MET A 276 -15.54 12.68 7.85
C MET A 276 -15.70 11.26 7.29
N SER A 277 -15.40 10.23 8.09
CA SER A 277 -15.63 8.83 7.72
C SER A 277 -17.10 8.50 7.50
N LEU A 278 -18.01 9.00 8.36
CA LEU A 278 -19.46 8.82 8.18
C LEU A 278 -19.94 9.45 6.88
N HIS A 279 -19.47 10.66 6.57
CA HIS A 279 -19.76 11.38 5.34
C HIS A 279 -19.28 10.60 4.11
N ILE A 280 -18.00 10.21 4.07
CA ILE A 280 -17.41 9.53 2.92
C ILE A 280 -18.11 8.21 2.63
N ALA A 281 -18.43 7.44 3.68
CA ALA A 281 -19.15 6.17 3.54
C ALA A 281 -20.58 6.34 3.00
N SER A 282 -21.25 7.43 3.38
CA SER A 282 -22.68 7.62 3.08
C SER A 282 -22.94 8.39 1.78
N VAL A 283 -22.22 9.49 1.54
CA VAL A 283 -22.46 10.44 0.44
C VAL A 283 -21.16 10.89 -0.27
N GLY A 284 -20.02 10.26 0.05
CA GLY A 284 -18.73 10.65 -0.49
C GLY A 284 -18.56 10.35 -1.99
N PHE A 285 -17.68 11.11 -2.63
CA PHE A 285 -17.32 10.94 -4.04
C PHE A 285 -16.12 10.00 -4.26
N THR A 286 -16.16 9.25 -5.36
CA THR A 286 -14.97 8.51 -5.86
C THR A 286 -13.86 9.47 -6.30
N ALA A 287 -12.63 8.99 -6.44
CA ALA A 287 -11.51 9.81 -6.91
C ALA A 287 -11.78 10.44 -8.31
N PHE A 288 -12.44 9.71 -9.19
CA PHE A 288 -12.80 10.21 -10.52
C PHE A 288 -13.95 11.22 -10.45
N GLN A 289 -15.00 10.98 -9.66
CA GLN A 289 -16.07 11.96 -9.40
C GLN A 289 -15.52 13.26 -8.79
N ARG A 290 -14.60 13.17 -7.82
CA ARG A 290 -13.93 14.36 -7.26
C ARG A 290 -13.19 15.16 -8.33
N SER A 291 -12.50 14.49 -9.24
CA SER A 291 -11.81 15.15 -10.35
C SER A 291 -12.80 15.83 -11.32
N LEU A 292 -13.94 15.20 -11.58
CA LEU A 292 -15.01 15.77 -12.40
C LEU A 292 -15.66 16.99 -11.73
N TYR A 293 -15.97 16.90 -10.44
CA TYR A 293 -16.56 17.98 -9.65
C TYR A 293 -15.62 19.18 -9.49
N GLN A 294 -14.31 18.94 -9.33
CA GLN A 294 -13.33 20.04 -9.32
C GLN A 294 -13.19 20.69 -10.69
N ALA A 295 -13.27 19.91 -11.76
CA ALA A 295 -13.19 20.40 -13.13
C ALA A 295 -14.47 21.13 -13.59
N SER A 296 -15.63 20.88 -12.97
CA SER A 296 -16.82 21.70 -13.22
C SER A 296 -16.72 23.05 -12.50
N LYS A 297 -16.04 23.12 -11.34
CA LYS A 297 -15.79 24.37 -10.61
C LYS A 297 -14.60 25.19 -11.13
N LYS A 298 -13.64 24.59 -11.85
CA LYS A 298 -12.44 25.25 -12.38
C LYS A 298 -12.25 24.95 -13.87
N GLU A 299 -11.99 25.95 -14.70
CA GLU A 299 -11.80 25.80 -16.16
C GLU A 299 -10.61 24.89 -16.55
N THR A 300 -9.71 24.58 -15.61
CA THR A 300 -8.52 23.75 -15.84
C THR A 300 -8.81 22.26 -15.61
N SER A 301 -9.40 21.58 -16.61
CA SER A 301 -9.75 20.15 -16.47
C SER A 301 -8.59 19.19 -16.82
N PRO A 302 -8.37 18.11 -16.03
CA PRO A 302 -7.43 17.03 -16.37
C PRO A 302 -7.77 16.31 -17.69
N SER A 303 -6.76 15.73 -18.36
CA SER A 303 -6.92 15.06 -19.68
C SER A 303 -8.01 13.98 -19.71
N LYS A 304 -8.13 13.15 -18.65
CA LYS A 304 -9.12 12.07 -18.55
C LYS A 304 -10.55 12.60 -18.38
N VAL A 305 -10.70 13.74 -17.70
CA VAL A 305 -11.99 14.42 -17.55
C VAL A 305 -12.44 14.98 -18.90
N ARG A 306 -11.52 15.62 -19.65
CA ARG A 306 -11.82 16.11 -21.01
C ARG A 306 -12.23 14.99 -21.96
N GLU A 307 -11.55 13.86 -21.93
CA GLU A 307 -11.90 12.69 -22.75
C GLU A 307 -13.28 12.14 -22.40
N HIS A 308 -13.60 12.02 -21.11
CA HIS A 308 -14.92 11.57 -20.67
C HIS A 308 -16.03 12.53 -21.15
N LEU A 309 -15.87 13.83 -20.92
CA LEU A 309 -16.81 14.86 -21.38
C LEU A 309 -16.95 14.89 -22.91
N ALA A 310 -15.84 14.74 -23.65
CA ALA A 310 -15.84 14.67 -25.11
C ALA A 310 -16.53 13.39 -25.63
N SER A 311 -16.32 12.25 -24.98
CA SER A 311 -16.95 10.98 -25.36
C SER A 311 -18.48 10.96 -25.18
N LYS A 312 -18.99 11.78 -24.24
CA LYS A 312 -20.42 11.99 -24.02
C LYS A 312 -21.01 12.99 -25.01
N LYS A 313 -20.29 14.09 -25.29
CA LYS A 313 -20.64 15.02 -26.36
C LYS A 313 -20.75 14.33 -27.73
N TYR A 314 -19.86 13.38 -28.01
CA TYR A 314 -19.90 12.60 -29.25
C TYR A 314 -21.10 11.65 -29.33
N ARG A 315 -21.62 11.16 -28.20
CA ARG A 315 -22.77 10.25 -28.14
C ARG A 315 -24.13 10.96 -28.03
N ASN A 316 -24.17 12.29 -28.07
CA ASN A 316 -25.38 13.10 -27.81
C ASN A 316 -26.09 12.70 -26.49
N GLU A 317 -25.33 12.25 -25.49
CA GLU A 317 -25.86 11.93 -24.16
C GLU A 317 -25.76 13.18 -23.27
N GLU A 318 -26.85 13.55 -22.60
CA GLU A 318 -26.82 14.61 -21.58
C GLU A 318 -25.85 14.26 -20.46
N ILE A 319 -25.09 15.25 -19.98
CA ILE A 319 -24.22 15.06 -18.83
C ILE A 319 -25.13 14.98 -17.60
N ASN A 320 -25.40 13.76 -17.13
CA ASN A 320 -26.08 13.56 -15.87
C ASN A 320 -25.21 14.14 -14.72
N VAL A 321 -25.62 15.31 -14.22
CA VAL A 321 -25.00 16.05 -13.12
C VAL A 321 -25.71 15.81 -11.78
N ASN A 322 -26.79 15.03 -11.74
CA ASN A 322 -27.62 14.83 -10.55
C ASN A 322 -26.82 14.28 -9.36
N TRP A 323 -25.79 13.47 -9.64
CA TRP A 323 -24.90 12.96 -8.59
C TRP A 323 -24.04 14.04 -7.91
N MET A 324 -23.83 15.21 -8.54
CA MET A 324 -23.08 16.33 -7.96
C MET A 324 -23.87 17.07 -6.87
N ASP A 325 -25.20 16.97 -6.91
CA ASP A 325 -26.10 17.64 -5.96
C ASP A 325 -26.36 16.80 -4.70
N VAL A 326 -25.98 15.53 -4.72
CA VAL A 326 -26.20 14.56 -3.61
C VAL A 326 -24.91 14.18 -2.88
N GLY A 327 -23.79 14.86 -3.16
CA GLY A 327 -22.53 14.65 -2.47
C GLY A 327 -21.63 15.89 -2.51
N THR A 328 -20.54 15.85 -1.75
CA THR A 328 -19.59 16.97 -1.70
C THR A 328 -18.16 16.49 -1.41
N MET A 329 -17.23 17.44 -1.26
CA MET A 329 -15.86 17.19 -0.81
C MET A 329 -15.80 16.96 0.70
N ASN A 330 -14.69 16.39 1.15
CA ASN A 330 -14.60 15.84 2.51
C ASN A 330 -14.27 16.86 3.61
N ASN A 331 -14.04 18.14 3.30
CA ASN A 331 -13.63 19.11 4.33
C ASN A 331 -14.83 19.57 5.16
N LEU A 332 -14.61 19.88 6.44
CA LEU A 332 -15.69 20.23 7.38
C LEU A 332 -16.61 21.32 6.84
N ASN A 333 -16.05 22.40 6.31
CA ASN A 333 -16.82 23.51 5.75
C ASN A 333 -17.78 23.06 4.64
N ASP A 334 -17.29 22.29 3.66
CA ASP A 334 -18.11 21.82 2.55
C ASP A 334 -19.16 20.80 3.03
N VAL A 335 -18.83 19.98 4.02
CA VAL A 335 -19.75 19.00 4.63
C VAL A 335 -20.84 19.70 5.45
N TYR A 336 -20.49 20.73 6.21
CA TYR A 336 -21.40 21.52 7.03
C TYR A 336 -22.39 22.30 6.18
N GLN A 337 -21.91 22.97 5.14
CA GLN A 337 -22.77 23.64 4.15
C GLN A 337 -23.72 22.66 3.48
N PHE A 338 -23.24 21.46 3.13
CA PHE A 338 -24.04 20.48 2.41
C PHE A 338 -25.12 19.80 3.28
N HIS A 339 -24.80 19.37 4.50
CA HIS A 339 -25.76 18.64 5.34
C HIS A 339 -26.66 19.56 6.17
N CYS A 340 -26.13 20.71 6.61
CA CYS A 340 -26.80 21.57 7.58
C CYS A 340 -27.25 22.91 7.00
N ASN A 341 -26.96 23.21 5.72
CA ASN A 341 -27.12 24.53 5.12
C ASN A 341 -26.49 25.66 5.97
N GLY A 342 -25.40 25.32 6.67
CA GLY A 342 -24.71 26.23 7.56
C GLY A 342 -23.99 27.34 6.81
N GLU A 343 -23.76 28.46 7.49
CA GLU A 343 -22.94 29.55 6.96
C GLU A 343 -21.49 29.09 6.72
N PRO A 344 -20.80 29.63 5.69
CA PRO A 344 -19.41 29.30 5.44
C PRO A 344 -18.50 29.57 6.65
N LEU A 345 -17.72 28.56 7.04
CA LEU A 345 -16.74 28.68 8.12
C LEU A 345 -15.59 29.62 7.69
N GLU A 346 -15.18 30.49 8.60
CA GLU A 346 -14.18 31.53 8.35
C GLU A 346 -12.78 30.95 8.16
N LYS A 347 -12.26 30.94 6.93
CA LYS A 347 -10.95 30.33 6.63
C LYS A 347 -9.73 31.15 7.08
N SER A 348 -9.87 32.47 7.21
CA SER A 348 -8.74 33.38 7.45
C SER A 348 -8.11 33.22 8.82
N LYS A 349 -8.88 32.87 9.86
CA LYS A 349 -8.37 32.67 11.23
C LYS A 349 -7.49 31.43 11.34
N ARG A 350 -7.78 30.39 10.56
CA ARG A 350 -6.97 29.17 10.47
C ARG A 350 -5.54 29.44 9.98
N ASP A 351 -5.36 30.43 9.10
CA ASP A 351 -4.04 30.75 8.53
C ASP A 351 -3.04 31.20 9.61
N ILE A 352 -3.51 31.70 10.76
CA ILE A 352 -2.67 32.05 11.92
C ILE A 352 -2.02 30.79 12.51
N PHE A 353 -2.74 29.67 12.62
CA PHE A 353 -2.15 28.40 13.09
C PHE A 353 -1.21 27.76 12.06
N ILE A 354 -1.36 28.07 10.78
CA ILE A 354 -0.52 27.50 9.72
C ILE A 354 0.77 28.31 9.55
N ASN A 355 0.66 29.63 9.44
CA ASN A 355 1.75 30.51 9.03
C ASN A 355 2.17 31.53 10.11
N GLY A 356 1.39 31.70 11.17
CA GLY A 356 1.65 32.67 12.23
C GLY A 356 2.67 32.21 13.27
N THR A 357 2.78 32.99 14.33
CA THR A 357 3.66 32.77 15.49
C THR A 357 2.85 32.56 16.77
N MET A 358 3.50 32.08 17.83
CA MET A 358 2.85 31.92 19.13
C MET A 358 2.34 33.25 19.71
N LEU A 359 3.01 34.36 19.40
CA LEU A 359 2.58 35.70 19.82
C LEU A 359 1.25 36.09 19.17
N ASP A 360 1.10 35.83 17.87
CA ASP A 360 -0.15 36.12 17.16
C ASP A 360 -1.33 35.34 17.77
N VAL A 361 -1.10 34.08 18.19
CA VAL A 361 -2.12 33.25 18.87
C VAL A 361 -2.49 33.83 20.24
N ARG A 362 -1.53 34.39 20.98
CA ARG A 362 -1.78 35.03 22.28
C ARG A 362 -2.57 36.33 22.14
N GLU A 363 -2.22 37.15 21.15
CA GLU A 363 -2.89 38.43 20.91
C GLU A 363 -4.34 38.25 20.43
N ASP A 364 -4.59 37.26 19.56
CA ASP A 364 -5.92 36.99 18.98
C ASP A 364 -6.67 35.83 19.68
N PHE A 365 -6.28 35.47 20.91
CA PHE A 365 -6.76 34.27 21.61
C PHE A 365 -8.30 34.15 21.65
N GLN A 366 -9.01 35.21 22.01
CA GLN A 366 -10.49 35.17 22.12
C GLN A 366 -11.17 34.90 20.79
N SER A 367 -10.64 35.48 19.70
CA SER A 367 -11.18 35.27 18.36
C SER A 367 -10.89 33.85 17.88
N LEU A 368 -9.67 33.36 18.11
CA LEU A 368 -9.26 32.00 17.75
C LEU A 368 -10.03 30.92 18.51
N MET A 369 -10.26 31.09 19.82
CA MET A 369 -11.09 30.17 20.60
C MET A 369 -12.54 30.16 20.11
N SER A 370 -13.08 31.33 19.76
CA SER A 370 -14.41 31.43 19.17
C SER A 370 -14.48 30.73 17.81
N TYR A 371 -13.43 30.85 16.99
CA TYR A 371 -13.29 30.09 15.75
C TYR A 371 -13.30 28.56 16.02
N CYS A 372 -12.48 28.06 16.95
CA CYS A 372 -12.44 26.62 17.28
C CYS A 372 -13.80 26.11 17.78
N SER A 373 -14.51 26.91 18.57
CA SER A 373 -15.86 26.54 19.03
C SER A 373 -16.90 26.47 17.91
N LYS A 374 -16.78 27.30 16.86
CA LYS A 374 -17.65 27.20 15.67
C LYS A 374 -17.40 25.89 14.93
N ASP A 375 -16.15 25.44 14.82
CA ASP A 375 -15.82 24.14 14.21
C ASP A 375 -16.39 22.96 15.03
N VAL A 376 -16.39 23.06 16.36
CA VAL A 376 -17.06 22.09 17.25
C VAL A 376 -18.58 22.08 17.06
N ILE A 377 -19.22 23.25 16.95
CA ILE A 377 -20.67 23.36 16.67
C ILE A 377 -20.98 22.74 15.32
N ALA A 378 -20.26 23.12 14.27
CA ALA A 378 -20.42 22.58 12.92
C ALA A 378 -20.26 21.05 12.91
N THR A 379 -19.29 20.52 13.67
CA THR A 379 -19.08 19.08 13.80
C THR A 379 -20.24 18.38 14.51
N HIS A 380 -20.82 18.98 15.55
CA HIS A 380 -22.01 18.46 16.25
C HIS A 380 -23.24 18.44 15.33
N ASP A 381 -23.48 19.53 14.61
CA ASP A 381 -24.60 19.64 13.67
C ASP A 381 -24.49 18.60 12.54
N VAL A 382 -23.31 18.48 11.95
CA VAL A 382 -23.00 17.47 10.92
C VAL A 382 -23.20 16.06 11.47
N PHE A 383 -22.72 15.78 12.69
CA PHE A 383 -22.92 14.49 13.34
C PHE A 383 -24.41 14.18 13.53
N THR A 384 -25.19 15.15 13.99
CA THR A 384 -26.62 15.00 14.28
C THR A 384 -27.41 14.59 13.03
N GLU A 385 -27.05 15.15 11.87
CA GLU A 385 -27.63 14.81 10.56
C GLU A 385 -27.10 13.48 9.98
N LEU A 386 -25.80 13.21 10.12
CA LEU A 386 -25.17 12.02 9.54
C LEU A 386 -25.45 10.74 10.33
N TRP A 387 -25.58 10.82 11.66
CA TRP A 387 -25.68 9.64 12.51
C TRP A 387 -26.90 8.74 12.18
N PRO A 388 -28.12 9.28 12.01
CA PRO A 388 -29.28 8.47 11.59
C PRO A 388 -29.13 7.90 10.18
N LYS A 389 -28.55 8.68 9.26
CA LYS A 389 -28.27 8.25 7.87
C LYS A 389 -27.27 7.09 7.85
N PHE A 390 -26.26 7.14 8.71
CA PHE A 390 -25.30 6.06 8.85
C PHE A 390 -25.98 4.77 9.33
N LEU A 391 -26.77 4.83 10.41
CA LEU A 391 -27.45 3.65 10.95
C LEU A 391 -28.44 3.01 9.97
N SER A 392 -29.14 3.82 9.16
CA SER A 392 -30.07 3.28 8.15
C SER A 392 -29.35 2.62 6.96
N ARG A 393 -28.18 3.14 6.57
CA ARG A 393 -27.38 2.60 5.45
C ARG A 393 -26.49 1.42 5.85
N PHE A 394 -26.13 1.32 7.14
CA PHE A 394 -25.27 0.28 7.68
C PHE A 394 -25.97 -0.41 8.86
N PRO A 395 -26.98 -1.27 8.58
CA PRO A 395 -27.84 -1.83 9.61
C PRO A 395 -27.14 -2.84 10.53
N HIS A 396 -26.02 -3.41 10.09
CA HIS A 396 -25.30 -4.41 10.88
C HIS A 396 -24.36 -3.76 11.91
N PRO A 397 -24.47 -4.09 13.21
CA PRO A 397 -23.69 -3.46 14.29
C PRO A 397 -22.17 -3.70 14.18
N VAL A 398 -21.76 -4.79 13.51
CA VAL A 398 -20.34 -5.09 13.24
C VAL A 398 -19.64 -3.94 12.51
N THR A 399 -20.31 -3.25 11.57
CA THR A 399 -19.69 -2.17 10.80
C THR A 399 -19.22 -1.04 11.71
N LEU A 400 -20.10 -0.58 12.62
CA LEU A 400 -19.74 0.43 13.61
C LEU A 400 -18.63 -0.08 14.54
N SER A 401 -18.77 -1.29 15.08
CA SER A 401 -17.81 -1.85 16.03
C SER A 401 -16.40 -2.00 15.42
N GLY A 402 -16.33 -2.48 14.17
CA GLY A 402 -15.10 -2.58 13.41
C GLY A 402 -14.46 -1.22 13.13
N MET A 403 -15.26 -0.20 12.76
CA MET A 403 -14.75 1.16 12.56
C MET A 403 -14.17 1.77 13.84
N LEU A 404 -14.85 1.60 14.99
CA LEU A 404 -14.36 2.09 16.28
C LEU A 404 -13.06 1.42 16.70
N GLU A 405 -12.90 0.11 16.44
CA GLU A 405 -11.68 -0.61 16.77
C GLU A 405 -10.52 -0.28 15.81
N MET A 406 -10.82 -0.13 14.52
CA MET A 406 -9.84 0.23 13.49
C MET A 406 -9.23 1.62 13.73
N GLY A 407 -10.03 2.58 14.21
CA GLY A 407 -9.55 3.92 14.60
C GLY A 407 -8.55 3.92 15.76
N ASN A 408 -8.43 2.82 16.51
CA ASN A 408 -7.60 2.71 17.72
C ASN A 408 -6.20 2.10 17.48
N ALA A 409 -5.73 2.12 16.23
CA ALA A 409 -4.40 1.64 15.86
C ALA A 409 -3.28 2.25 16.73
N TYR A 410 -2.24 1.47 16.95
CA TYR A 410 -1.11 1.76 17.83
C TYR A 410 0.16 1.06 17.35
N LEU A 411 1.22 1.85 17.12
CA LEU A 411 2.50 1.36 16.62
C LEU A 411 3.60 1.64 17.65
N PRO A 412 4.03 0.64 18.43
CA PRO A 412 5.14 0.81 19.35
C PRO A 412 6.46 0.93 18.58
N ILE A 413 7.34 1.78 19.09
CA ILE A 413 8.68 2.01 18.54
C ILE A 413 9.70 2.11 19.67
N ASN A 414 10.98 2.06 19.32
CA ASN A 414 12.08 2.28 20.23
C ASN A 414 13.15 3.15 19.55
N GLN A 415 14.28 3.37 20.21
CA GLN A 415 15.43 4.13 19.69
C GLN A 415 15.86 3.78 18.26
N ASN A 416 15.56 2.56 17.76
CA ASN A 416 15.88 2.15 16.40
C ASN A 416 15.15 3.00 15.35
N TRP A 417 14.04 3.66 15.70
CA TRP A 417 13.34 4.59 14.82
C TRP A 417 14.22 5.77 14.39
N GLU A 418 14.89 6.42 15.34
CA GLU A 418 15.79 7.54 15.05
C GLU A 418 17.04 7.06 14.31
N LEU A 419 17.60 5.93 14.73
CA LEU A 419 18.73 5.31 14.04
C LEU A 419 18.40 4.95 12.59
N TYR A 420 17.19 4.47 12.33
CA TYR A 420 16.71 4.17 10.99
C TYR A 420 16.57 5.43 10.14
N LYS A 421 15.93 6.48 10.65
CA LYS A 421 15.82 7.75 9.91
C LYS A 421 17.21 8.30 9.56
N GLN A 422 18.12 8.29 10.53
CA GLN A 422 19.49 8.71 10.31
C GLN A 422 20.19 7.86 9.25
N ARG A 423 20.22 6.53 9.40
CA ARG A 423 20.87 5.61 8.44
C ARG A 423 20.28 5.74 7.03
N ALA A 424 18.97 5.85 6.91
CA ALA A 424 18.30 6.00 5.62
C ALA A 424 18.62 7.35 4.96
N ASN A 425 18.65 8.44 5.74
CA ASN A 425 19.05 9.76 5.27
C ASN A 425 20.53 9.82 4.87
N ASP A 426 21.42 9.28 5.69
CA ASP A 426 22.86 9.23 5.42
C ASP A 426 23.13 8.42 4.16
N SER A 427 22.55 7.22 4.06
CA SER A 427 22.65 6.38 2.86
C SER A 427 22.13 7.12 1.62
N TYR A 428 20.95 7.74 1.72
CA TYR A 428 20.39 8.52 0.61
C TYR A 428 21.31 9.68 0.20
N ASN A 429 21.87 10.42 1.15
CA ASN A 429 22.75 11.54 0.89
C ASN A 429 24.07 11.08 0.26
N ASP A 430 24.64 9.96 0.70
CA ASP A 430 25.85 9.38 0.13
C ASP A 430 25.61 8.90 -1.30
N TYR A 431 24.54 8.17 -1.56
CA TYR A 431 24.15 7.76 -2.91
C TYR A 431 23.83 8.96 -3.81
N GLN A 432 23.18 10.02 -3.30
CA GLN A 432 22.95 11.25 -4.07
C GLN A 432 24.27 11.97 -4.39
N ARG A 433 25.23 11.99 -3.45
CA ARG A 433 26.56 12.57 -3.67
C ARG A 433 27.33 11.78 -4.73
N GLU A 434 27.35 10.46 -4.62
CA GLU A 434 27.98 9.56 -5.60
C GLU A 434 27.35 9.74 -6.99
N LEU A 435 26.02 9.72 -7.07
CA LEU A 435 25.27 9.99 -8.30
C LEU A 435 25.70 11.31 -8.96
N LYS A 436 25.82 12.37 -8.15
CA LYS A 436 26.24 13.69 -8.62
C LYS A 436 27.70 13.68 -9.13
N LEU A 437 28.61 13.02 -8.41
CA LEU A 437 30.01 12.90 -8.83
C LEU A 437 30.16 12.12 -10.14
N LEU A 438 29.44 11.00 -10.29
CA LEU A 438 29.43 10.20 -11.52
C LEU A 438 28.90 11.01 -12.71
N LEU A 439 27.83 11.78 -12.50
CA LEU A 439 27.29 12.67 -13.53
C LEU A 439 28.26 13.79 -13.91
N ILE A 440 28.98 14.35 -12.94
CA ILE A 440 30.03 15.36 -13.19
C ILE A 440 31.15 14.74 -14.03
N GLN A 441 31.65 13.57 -13.66
CA GLN A 441 32.70 12.87 -14.43
C GLN A 441 32.25 12.55 -15.86
N LEU A 442 31.00 12.13 -16.05
CA LEU A 442 30.43 11.91 -17.39
C LEU A 442 30.33 13.20 -18.21
N ALA A 443 29.98 14.33 -17.57
CA ALA A 443 29.95 15.63 -18.24
C ALA A 443 31.35 16.14 -18.59
N ASP A 444 32.33 15.94 -17.71
CA ASP A 444 33.73 16.35 -17.92
C ASP A 444 34.36 15.55 -19.05
N THR A 445 34.24 14.21 -19.01
CA THR A 445 34.71 13.32 -20.09
C THR A 445 34.03 13.61 -21.42
N ALA A 446 32.73 13.93 -21.41
CA ALA A 446 32.04 14.37 -22.63
C ALA A 446 32.61 15.70 -23.15
N CYS A 447 32.96 16.65 -22.27
CA CYS A 447 33.53 17.94 -22.67
C CYS A 447 34.87 17.80 -23.41
N GLU A 448 35.66 16.76 -23.12
CA GLU A 448 36.91 16.46 -23.85
C GLU A 448 36.70 16.24 -25.35
N LEU A 449 35.49 15.85 -25.77
CA LEU A 449 35.14 15.66 -27.19
C LEU A 449 35.15 16.96 -28.00
N LEU A 450 35.23 18.12 -27.35
CA LEU A 450 35.45 19.41 -28.03
C LEU A 450 36.81 19.41 -28.76
N HIS A 451 37.83 18.74 -28.21
CA HIS A 451 39.13 18.64 -28.86
C HIS A 451 39.02 17.87 -30.18
N ASN A 452 39.57 18.45 -31.25
CA ASN A 452 39.54 17.93 -32.62
C ASN A 452 38.10 17.71 -33.16
N ASN A 453 37.09 18.39 -32.61
CA ASN A 453 35.69 18.26 -33.03
C ASN A 453 35.14 16.81 -33.02
N ARG A 454 35.66 15.95 -32.13
CA ARG A 454 35.27 14.53 -32.02
C ARG A 454 33.80 14.32 -31.67
N TYR A 455 33.14 15.33 -31.09
CA TYR A 455 31.71 15.29 -30.80
C TYR A 455 30.84 15.11 -32.06
N LYS A 456 31.33 15.50 -33.25
CA LYS A 456 30.60 15.31 -34.52
C LYS A 456 30.41 13.83 -34.88
N ASP A 457 31.29 12.96 -34.40
CA ASP A 457 31.23 11.51 -34.59
C ASP A 457 30.37 10.80 -33.53
N ASP A 458 29.89 11.52 -32.51
CA ASP A 458 29.15 10.94 -31.38
C ASP A 458 27.63 10.93 -31.62
N VAL A 459 27.05 9.74 -31.68
CA VAL A 459 25.63 9.50 -31.97
C VAL A 459 24.67 10.16 -30.96
N TRP A 460 25.09 10.41 -29.72
CA TRP A 460 24.23 10.99 -28.67
C TRP A 460 24.44 12.49 -28.47
N LEU A 461 25.63 13.02 -28.74
CA LEU A 461 26.03 14.38 -28.36
C LEU A 461 26.23 15.35 -29.55
N TRP A 462 26.09 14.87 -30.80
CA TRP A 462 26.29 15.66 -32.02
C TRP A 462 25.38 16.90 -32.14
N ASP A 463 24.17 16.84 -31.58
CA ASP A 463 23.13 17.87 -31.69
C ASP A 463 23.12 18.87 -30.51
N LEU A 464 24.14 18.82 -29.64
CA LEU A 464 24.29 19.79 -28.55
C LEU A 464 24.94 21.09 -29.02
N ASP A 465 24.72 22.17 -28.27
CA ASP A 465 25.33 23.47 -28.54
C ASP A 465 26.79 23.53 -28.02
N TRP A 466 27.73 23.26 -28.93
CA TRP A 466 29.17 23.24 -28.67
C TRP A 466 29.84 24.63 -28.82
N SER A 467 29.07 25.72 -28.96
CA SER A 467 29.62 27.06 -29.14
C SER A 467 30.41 27.56 -27.91
N VAL A 468 31.57 28.16 -28.17
CA VAL A 468 32.49 28.66 -27.14
C VAL A 468 32.43 30.18 -27.06
N ALA A 469 32.34 30.72 -25.84
CA ALA A 469 32.36 32.16 -25.64
C ALA A 469 33.75 32.75 -25.94
N LYS A 470 33.84 33.64 -26.96
CA LYS A 470 35.06 34.38 -27.31
C LYS A 470 35.42 35.42 -26.23
N PHE A 471 36.71 35.55 -25.91
CA PHE A 471 37.20 36.55 -24.96
C PHE A 471 37.04 37.97 -25.52
N LYS A 472 36.47 38.92 -24.76
CA LYS A 472 36.40 40.35 -25.12
C LYS A 472 37.34 41.17 -24.24
N THR A 473 38.43 41.68 -24.80
CA THR A 473 39.39 42.58 -24.14
C THR A 473 38.84 44.01 -24.05
N LYS A 474 39.30 44.80 -23.07
CA LYS A 474 38.98 46.25 -23.02
C LYS A 474 39.71 46.95 -24.18
N LYS A 475 38.99 47.68 -25.04
CA LYS A 475 39.62 48.60 -26.01
C LYS A 475 40.40 49.67 -25.24
N LEU A 476 41.67 49.88 -25.60
CA LEU A 476 42.52 50.94 -25.06
C LEU A 476 41.84 52.31 -25.26
N PRO A 477 41.71 53.15 -24.22
CA PRO A 477 41.24 54.52 -24.39
C PRO A 477 42.28 55.33 -25.17
N ALA A 478 41.84 56.10 -26.18
CA ALA A 478 42.71 56.98 -26.96
C ALA A 478 43.46 57.97 -26.05
N LYS A 479 44.78 58.08 -26.25
CA LYS A 479 45.73 58.86 -25.44
C LYS A 479 45.23 60.31 -25.19
N LYS A 480 44.80 60.61 -23.96
CA LYS A 480 44.79 61.99 -23.44
C LYS A 480 46.19 62.29 -22.89
N LYS A 481 46.87 63.28 -23.47
CA LYS A 481 48.13 63.81 -22.93
C LYS A 481 47.86 64.36 -21.53
N VAL A 482 48.45 63.74 -20.51
CA VAL A 482 48.60 64.33 -19.18
C VAL A 482 50.08 64.57 -18.99
N SER A 483 50.46 65.85 -18.84
CA SER A 483 51.78 66.29 -18.43
C SER A 483 51.83 66.29 -16.90
N VAL A 484 52.65 65.43 -16.31
CA VAL A 484 53.03 65.53 -14.89
C VAL A 484 54.55 65.49 -14.82
N SER A 485 55.11 66.45 -14.11
CA SER A 485 56.52 66.64 -13.79
C SER A 485 57.07 65.48 -12.96
N LEU A 486 58.26 65.00 -13.33
CA LEU A 486 59.01 63.96 -12.61
C LEU A 486 59.83 64.65 -11.50
N ASP A 487 59.51 64.37 -10.24
CA ASP A 487 60.48 64.50 -9.15
C ASP A 487 61.09 63.11 -8.92
N GLU A 488 62.42 63.04 -9.01
CA GLU A 488 63.23 61.84 -8.86
C GLU A 488 63.24 61.37 -7.40
N SER A 489 62.62 60.22 -7.14
CA SER A 489 63.00 59.37 -6.01
C SER A 489 62.90 57.91 -6.43
N ASP A 490 64.02 57.21 -6.28
CA ASP A 490 64.25 55.82 -6.67
C ASP A 490 63.45 54.85 -5.80
N ASP A 491 62.24 54.49 -6.23
CA ASP A 491 61.58 53.26 -5.78
C ASP A 491 61.23 52.39 -7.01
N GLU A 492 62.13 51.44 -7.30
CA GLU A 492 61.96 50.43 -8.35
C GLU A 492 60.67 49.61 -8.13
N PHE A 493 60.24 49.49 -6.87
CA PHE A 493 59.01 48.82 -6.47
C PHE A 493 57.73 49.58 -6.86
N GLU A 494 57.68 50.90 -6.70
CA GLU A 494 56.51 51.71 -7.09
C GLU A 494 56.36 51.75 -8.62
N THR A 495 57.48 51.73 -9.34
CA THR A 495 57.49 51.69 -10.81
C THR A 495 56.99 50.34 -11.35
N VAL A 496 57.37 49.22 -10.71
CA VAL A 496 56.86 47.88 -11.02
C VAL A 496 55.40 47.74 -10.60
N PHE A 497 55.00 48.29 -9.44
CA PHE A 497 53.63 48.29 -8.96
C PHE A 497 52.70 49.09 -9.88
N GLN A 498 53.13 50.26 -10.34
CA GLN A 498 52.42 51.06 -11.36
C GLN A 498 52.34 50.34 -12.71
N LYS A 499 53.39 49.62 -13.14
CA LYS A 499 53.32 48.73 -14.32
C LYS A 499 52.30 47.59 -14.15
N ILE A 500 52.23 46.97 -12.98
CA ILE A 500 51.23 45.92 -12.66
C ILE A 500 49.81 46.51 -12.62
N LEU A 501 49.64 47.71 -12.05
CA LEU A 501 48.37 48.46 -12.06
C LEU A 501 47.94 48.86 -13.48
N LEU A 502 48.87 49.24 -14.35
CA LEU A 502 48.61 49.43 -15.77
C LEU A 502 48.21 48.10 -16.45
N THR A 503 48.73 46.97 -15.99
CA THR A 503 48.32 45.63 -16.45
C THR A 503 46.87 45.30 -16.04
N ALA A 504 46.36 45.92 -14.96
CA ALA A 504 44.94 45.83 -14.58
C ALA A 504 44.00 46.48 -15.61
N SER A 505 44.50 47.42 -16.43
CA SER A 505 43.75 48.01 -17.55
C SER A 505 43.64 47.06 -18.76
N SER A 506 44.55 46.07 -18.87
CA SER A 506 44.48 44.95 -19.82
C SER A 506 43.56 43.80 -19.37
N LEU A 507 42.97 43.87 -18.17
CA LEU A 507 42.00 42.88 -17.70
C LEU A 507 40.68 42.94 -18.50
N TYR A 508 40.09 41.77 -18.72
CA TYR A 508 38.82 41.58 -19.44
C TYR A 508 37.70 42.51 -18.93
N LYS A 509 36.88 43.05 -19.84
CA LYS A 509 35.83 44.05 -19.51
C LYS A 509 34.72 43.48 -18.62
N ARG A 510 34.51 42.16 -18.66
CA ARG A 510 33.72 41.32 -17.72
C ARG A 510 34.34 39.91 -17.74
N PRO A 511 34.53 39.21 -16.61
CA PRO A 511 34.91 37.80 -16.63
C PRO A 511 33.76 37.00 -17.27
N ALA A 512 34.01 36.42 -18.45
CA ALA A 512 33.07 35.50 -19.06
C ALA A 512 32.95 34.24 -18.18
N HIS A 513 31.75 33.71 -18.02
CA HIS A 513 31.53 32.52 -17.20
C HIS A 513 32.10 31.29 -17.93
N LYS A 514 33.15 30.68 -17.37
CA LYS A 514 33.87 29.50 -17.91
C LYS A 514 34.22 29.64 -19.41
N PRO A 515 35.09 30.60 -19.80
CA PRO A 515 35.48 30.79 -21.20
C PRO A 515 36.31 29.59 -21.68
N GLY A 516 36.15 29.18 -22.94
CA GLY A 516 36.78 27.96 -23.49
C GLY A 516 35.92 26.69 -23.40
N TYR A 517 34.80 26.71 -22.66
CA TYR A 517 33.89 25.58 -22.52
C TYR A 517 32.62 25.74 -23.40
N PRO A 518 32.01 24.64 -23.87
CA PRO A 518 30.82 24.67 -24.71
C PRO A 518 29.60 25.20 -23.93
N GLU A 519 28.63 25.78 -24.64
CA GLU A 519 27.45 26.41 -24.03
C GLU A 519 26.65 25.46 -23.14
N TRP A 520 26.41 24.23 -23.59
CA TRP A 520 25.68 23.24 -22.81
C TRP A 520 26.36 22.94 -21.46
N TYR A 521 27.70 22.90 -21.43
CA TYR A 521 28.48 22.62 -20.22
C TYR A 521 28.53 23.84 -19.30
N ARG A 522 28.67 25.05 -19.86
CA ARG A 522 28.59 26.32 -19.11
C ARG A 522 27.25 26.43 -18.37
N LYS A 523 26.14 26.04 -18.99
CA LYS A 523 24.79 26.02 -18.37
C LYS A 523 24.72 25.10 -17.14
N LEU A 524 25.57 24.08 -17.04
CA LEU A 524 25.62 23.16 -15.90
C LEU A 524 26.52 23.64 -14.76
N CYS A 525 27.36 24.66 -14.99
CA CYS A 525 28.25 25.22 -13.98
C CYS A 525 27.57 26.41 -13.25
N PRO A 526 27.57 26.46 -11.91
CA PRO A 526 27.11 27.65 -11.21
C PRO A 526 28.05 28.85 -11.45
N ARG A 527 27.53 30.07 -11.34
CA ARG A 527 28.35 31.29 -11.41
C ARG A 527 29.09 31.51 -10.09
N MET A 528 30.33 32.01 -10.14
CA MET A 528 31.18 32.23 -8.96
C MET A 528 30.52 33.10 -7.87
N ASN A 529 29.60 33.99 -8.26
CA ASN A 529 28.92 34.90 -7.32
C ASN A 529 27.64 34.29 -6.71
N ALA A 530 27.33 33.02 -7.00
CA ALA A 530 26.13 32.36 -6.46
C ALA A 530 26.40 31.82 -5.03
N PRO A 531 25.44 31.93 -4.10
CA PRO A 531 25.60 31.44 -2.72
C PRO A 531 25.90 29.93 -2.60
N ALA A 532 25.48 29.15 -3.60
CA ALA A 532 25.67 27.71 -3.69
C ALA A 532 26.72 27.33 -4.75
N TRP A 533 27.77 28.14 -4.91
CA TRP A 533 28.82 27.86 -5.89
C TRP A 533 29.62 26.61 -5.50
N GLU A 534 29.77 25.71 -6.46
CA GLU A 534 30.61 24.53 -6.38
C GLU A 534 31.44 24.43 -7.67
N ALA A 535 32.61 23.79 -7.58
CA ALA A 535 33.47 23.58 -8.74
C ALA A 535 32.87 22.54 -9.71
N GLY A 536 32.95 22.82 -11.02
CA GLY A 536 32.50 21.91 -12.09
C GLY A 536 31.02 22.04 -12.45
N PRO A 537 30.46 21.09 -13.24
CA PRO A 537 29.09 21.08 -13.72
C PRO A 537 28.11 20.59 -12.64
N SER A 538 28.11 21.23 -11.47
CA SER A 538 27.38 20.78 -10.27
C SER A 538 25.86 20.92 -10.35
N LEU A 539 25.33 21.65 -11.34
CA LEU A 539 23.88 21.77 -11.57
C LEU A 539 23.30 20.56 -12.33
N ILE A 540 24.12 19.58 -12.69
CA ILE A 540 23.65 18.38 -13.38
C ILE A 540 22.72 17.56 -12.48
N THR A 541 21.57 17.16 -13.02
CA THR A 541 20.61 16.30 -12.32
C THR A 541 20.04 15.25 -13.26
N PRO A 542 19.53 14.10 -12.74
CA PRO A 542 18.85 13.09 -13.55
C PRO A 542 17.61 13.59 -14.31
N GLN A 543 17.08 14.78 -13.97
CA GLN A 543 15.88 15.35 -14.59
C GLN A 543 16.18 16.20 -15.83
N LEU A 544 17.44 16.59 -16.04
CA LEU A 544 17.82 17.38 -17.22
C LEU A 544 17.77 16.53 -18.48
N ARG A 545 17.36 17.13 -19.60
CA ARG A 545 17.28 16.45 -20.91
C ARG A 545 18.63 15.98 -21.43
N ILE A 546 19.72 16.62 -20.99
CA ILE A 546 21.09 16.24 -21.38
C ILE A 546 21.55 14.95 -20.69
N THR A 547 21.00 14.61 -19.52
CA THR A 547 21.48 13.50 -18.70
C THR A 547 21.30 12.14 -19.39
N PRO A 548 20.15 11.80 -20.01
CA PRO A 548 20.03 10.58 -20.81
C PRO A 548 21.01 10.48 -21.98
N LYS A 549 21.41 11.61 -22.58
CA LYS A 549 22.40 11.66 -23.68
C LYS A 549 23.81 11.40 -23.15
N LEU A 550 24.20 12.03 -22.03
CA LEU A 550 25.48 11.79 -21.36
C LEU A 550 25.64 10.34 -20.89
N LEU A 551 24.53 9.71 -20.47
CA LEU A 551 24.49 8.29 -20.10
C LEU A 551 24.51 7.33 -21.30
N ARG A 552 24.44 7.86 -22.54
CA ARG A 552 24.40 7.09 -23.79
C ARG A 552 23.36 5.96 -23.73
N LEU A 553 22.15 6.30 -23.31
CA LEU A 553 21.09 5.31 -23.10
C LEU A 553 20.64 4.67 -24.42
N THR A 554 20.31 3.39 -24.33
CA THR A 554 19.75 2.58 -25.40
C THR A 554 18.43 1.95 -24.98
N TRP A 555 17.51 1.81 -25.93
CA TRP A 555 16.23 1.12 -25.79
C TRP A 555 16.23 -0.12 -26.70
N ASP A 556 16.13 -1.32 -26.12
CA ASP A 556 16.29 -2.61 -26.82
C ASP A 556 17.60 -2.65 -27.67
N GLY A 557 18.63 -1.92 -27.24
CA GLY A 557 19.93 -1.80 -27.93
C GLY A 557 20.06 -0.65 -28.93
N TYR A 558 18.99 0.09 -29.23
CA TYR A 558 19.01 1.25 -30.12
C TYR A 558 19.23 2.57 -29.38
N PRO A 559 20.04 3.52 -29.90
CA PRO A 559 20.27 4.82 -29.27
C PRO A 559 18.99 5.62 -29.02
N VAL A 560 18.85 6.14 -27.80
CA VAL A 560 17.74 7.01 -27.39
C VAL A 560 18.00 8.45 -27.80
N HIS A 561 16.99 9.11 -28.38
CA HIS A 561 17.05 10.50 -28.83
C HIS A 561 15.77 11.26 -28.44
N PHE A 562 15.91 12.58 -28.24
CA PHE A 562 14.79 13.46 -27.88
C PHE A 562 14.43 14.35 -29.06
N ASP A 563 13.18 14.27 -29.50
CA ASP A 563 12.60 15.12 -30.53
C ASP A 563 11.57 16.09 -29.93
N ASP A 564 11.53 17.34 -30.40
CA ASP A 564 10.64 18.37 -29.84
C ASP A 564 9.14 18.10 -30.11
N LYS A 565 8.83 17.42 -31.21
CA LYS A 565 7.46 17.10 -31.63
C LYS A 565 6.96 15.83 -30.96
N TYR A 566 7.74 14.76 -30.97
CA TYR A 566 7.35 13.41 -30.53
C TYR A 566 7.83 13.05 -29.12
N GLY A 567 8.80 13.77 -28.55
CA GLY A 567 9.40 13.52 -27.23
C GLY A 567 10.54 12.50 -27.29
N TRP A 568 10.77 11.76 -26.20
CA TRP A 568 11.79 10.70 -26.17
C TRP A 568 11.39 9.48 -27.03
N GLY A 569 12.33 9.03 -27.87
CA GLY A 569 12.23 7.83 -28.69
C GLY A 569 13.59 7.19 -28.92
N TYR A 570 13.67 6.24 -29.83
CA TYR A 570 14.90 5.55 -30.21
C TYR A 570 15.06 5.47 -31.72
N LEU A 571 16.33 5.43 -32.17
CA LEU A 571 16.72 5.50 -33.58
C LEU A 571 17.00 4.10 -34.13
N VAL A 572 16.31 3.74 -35.22
CA VAL A 572 16.43 2.44 -35.89
C VAL A 572 16.92 2.66 -37.34
N PRO A 573 17.87 1.86 -37.86
CA PRO A 573 18.28 1.92 -39.27
C PRO A 573 17.09 1.74 -40.22
N LYS A 574 17.18 2.27 -41.46
CA LYS A 574 16.13 2.07 -42.47
C LYS A 574 16.20 0.67 -43.14
N ASP A 575 17.40 0.13 -43.30
CA ASP A 575 17.66 -1.20 -43.89
C ASP A 575 18.46 -2.13 -42.97
N HIS A 576 18.18 -3.44 -43.01
CA HIS A 576 19.06 -4.46 -42.43
C HIS A 576 20.36 -4.52 -43.25
N VAL A 577 21.43 -3.92 -42.75
CA VAL A 577 22.75 -4.09 -43.38
C VAL A 577 23.26 -5.51 -43.08
N HIS A 578 23.03 -6.43 -44.02
CA HIS A 578 23.83 -7.65 -44.12
C HIS A 578 25.20 -7.28 -44.70
N PRO A 579 26.32 -7.44 -43.97
CA PRO A 579 27.65 -7.08 -44.44
C PRO A 579 28.23 -8.17 -45.35
N SER A 580 27.58 -8.43 -46.50
CA SER A 580 28.12 -9.39 -47.47
C SER A 580 27.74 -9.12 -48.95
N GLN A 581 27.09 -8.00 -49.29
CA GLN A 581 26.74 -7.70 -50.70
C GLN A 581 27.01 -6.25 -51.12
N GLN A 582 28.11 -5.65 -50.66
CA GLN A 582 28.62 -4.38 -51.22
C GLN A 582 30.10 -4.47 -51.63
N LEU A 583 30.48 -5.60 -52.25
CA LEU A 583 31.77 -5.71 -52.93
C LEU A 583 31.67 -6.23 -54.37
N LYS A 584 30.47 -6.42 -54.92
CA LYS A 584 30.27 -6.72 -56.34
C LYS A 584 29.02 -6.00 -56.83
N ASP A 585 29.11 -5.45 -58.02
CA ASP A 585 28.06 -4.78 -58.80
C ASP A 585 28.07 -3.24 -58.74
N LYS A 586 29.16 -2.68 -59.26
CA LYS A 586 29.10 -1.45 -60.08
C LYS A 586 28.60 -1.84 -61.48
N SER A 587 27.29 -1.73 -61.74
CA SER A 587 26.71 -1.46 -63.08
C SER A 587 25.20 -1.71 -63.10
N ALA A 588 24.40 -0.65 -62.94
CA ALA A 588 23.10 -0.44 -63.61
C ALA A 588 22.42 0.83 -63.06
N GLU A 589 22.22 1.81 -63.94
CA GLU A 589 21.36 3.01 -63.84
C GLU A 589 19.88 2.60 -63.59
N CYS A 590 18.93 3.29 -62.96
CA CYS A 590 18.66 4.63 -62.37
C CYS A 590 17.29 4.50 -61.59
N PRO A 591 16.59 5.53 -61.02
CA PRO A 591 16.92 6.93 -60.70
C PRO A 591 16.48 7.42 -59.28
N ASP A 592 16.83 8.68 -58.97
CA ASP A 592 16.33 9.56 -57.90
C ASP A 592 16.86 9.41 -56.47
N VAL A 593 18.18 9.59 -56.31
CA VAL A 593 18.73 10.31 -55.14
C VAL A 593 19.60 11.42 -55.68
N LEU A 594 19.20 12.67 -55.45
CA LEU A 594 20.01 13.86 -55.70
C LEU A 594 21.27 13.79 -54.84
N ILE A 595 22.32 13.22 -55.42
CA ILE A 595 23.71 13.46 -55.04
C ILE A 595 23.99 14.89 -55.51
N VAL A 596 24.19 15.81 -54.57
CA VAL A 596 24.89 17.06 -54.87
C VAL A 596 26.37 16.73 -54.72
N ASP A 597 27.06 16.81 -55.84
CA ASP A 597 28.45 16.46 -56.03
C ASP A 597 29.39 17.28 -55.12
N ASN A 598 30.42 16.61 -54.63
CA ASN A 598 31.62 17.24 -54.10
C ASN A 598 32.46 17.70 -55.30
N GLU A 599 32.47 19.00 -55.59
CA GLU A 599 33.56 19.60 -56.37
C GLU A 599 34.69 20.00 -55.41
N GLU A 600 35.86 19.44 -55.69
CA GLU A 600 37.14 19.83 -55.12
C GLU A 600 37.43 21.30 -55.47
N PHE A 601 37.64 22.15 -54.47
CA PHE A 601 38.29 23.44 -54.62
C PHE A 601 39.49 23.52 -53.67
N GLU A 602 40.61 23.93 -54.26
CA GLU A 602 41.96 23.99 -53.73
C GLU A 602 42.12 24.94 -52.52
N ASP A 603 43.22 24.74 -51.80
CA ASP A 603 43.79 25.55 -50.72
C ASP A 603 43.50 27.06 -50.82
N GLY A 604 42.94 27.64 -49.75
CA GLY A 604 42.87 29.08 -49.60
C GLY A 604 42.02 29.59 -48.44
N ASN A 605 42.69 29.94 -47.34
CA ASN A 605 42.29 30.87 -46.28
C ASN A 605 41.21 30.46 -45.27
N GLU A 606 41.64 30.50 -44.00
CA GLU A 606 40.83 30.65 -42.81
C GLU A 606 39.91 31.89 -42.88
N GLU A 607 38.83 31.85 -42.10
CA GLU A 607 37.80 32.88 -41.87
C GLU A 607 36.52 32.77 -42.72
N ASP A 608 35.65 31.82 -42.35
CA ASP A 608 34.19 32.05 -42.27
C ASP A 608 33.52 31.00 -41.36
N GLU A 609 33.38 31.33 -40.07
CA GLU A 609 32.49 30.62 -39.13
C GLU A 609 31.03 31.04 -39.40
N GLY A 610 30.45 30.56 -40.51
CA GLY A 610 29.00 30.52 -40.70
C GLY A 610 28.41 29.24 -40.09
N ASP A 611 27.27 29.35 -39.41
CA ASP A 611 26.57 28.24 -38.74
C ASP A 611 26.26 27.06 -39.70
N ILE A 612 27.19 26.10 -39.81
CA ILE A 612 26.94 24.83 -40.50
C ILE A 612 26.08 23.96 -39.57
N GLU A 613 24.86 23.64 -39.98
CA GLU A 613 23.99 22.70 -39.24
C GLU A 613 24.75 21.36 -39.00
N PRO A 614 24.77 20.84 -37.76
CA PRO A 614 25.50 19.64 -37.45
C PRO A 614 24.88 18.43 -38.18
N LYS A 615 25.68 17.72 -38.98
CA LYS A 615 25.25 16.53 -39.75
C LYS A 615 25.28 15.26 -38.87
N PHE A 616 24.24 14.43 -38.95
CA PHE A 616 24.12 13.19 -38.17
C PHE A 616 25.19 12.13 -38.54
N PRO A 617 25.89 11.50 -37.56
CA PRO A 617 26.95 10.52 -37.81
C PRO A 617 26.40 9.13 -38.18
N ILE A 618 26.01 8.95 -39.45
CA ILE A 618 25.35 7.73 -39.94
C ILE A 618 26.26 6.49 -39.93
N GLN A 619 27.55 6.64 -40.22
CA GLN A 619 28.50 5.51 -40.31
C GLN A 619 28.75 4.89 -38.93
N GLN A 620 28.98 5.74 -37.92
CA GLN A 620 29.18 5.33 -36.53
C GLN A 620 27.89 4.72 -35.95
N PHE A 621 26.72 5.27 -36.29
CA PHE A 621 25.42 4.70 -35.91
C PHE A 621 25.22 3.28 -36.46
N LEU A 622 25.54 3.03 -37.74
CA LEU A 622 25.43 1.69 -38.34
C LEU A 622 26.44 0.71 -37.73
N GLN A 623 27.67 1.13 -37.45
CA GLN A 623 28.66 0.31 -36.74
C GLN A 623 28.18 -0.08 -35.35
N LEU A 624 27.55 0.84 -34.62
CA LEU A 624 27.01 0.60 -33.29
C LEU A 624 25.88 -0.44 -33.33
N CYS A 625 24.95 -0.31 -34.26
CA CYS A 625 23.87 -1.28 -34.47
C CYS A 625 24.40 -2.66 -34.89
N ASN A 626 25.47 -2.72 -35.70
CA ASN A 626 26.11 -3.95 -36.15
C ASN A 626 26.90 -4.66 -35.05
N ASN A 627 27.63 -3.93 -34.22
CA ASN A 627 28.37 -4.48 -33.08
C ASN A 627 27.40 -5.02 -32.01
N MET A 628 26.23 -4.39 -31.85
CA MET A 628 25.13 -4.87 -31.00
C MET A 628 24.48 -6.17 -31.51
N SER A 629 24.39 -6.34 -32.84
CA SER A 629 23.87 -7.56 -33.48
C SER A 629 24.81 -8.77 -33.31
N LYS A 630 26.11 -8.54 -33.04
CA LYS A 630 27.10 -9.60 -32.74
C LYS A 630 27.15 -9.96 -31.25
N THR A 631 26.84 -9.02 -30.35
CA THR A 631 26.82 -9.25 -28.88
C THR A 631 25.53 -9.93 -28.39
N SER A 632 24.43 -9.87 -29.15
CA SER A 632 23.23 -10.66 -28.86
C SER A 632 23.48 -12.19 -28.92
N ALA A 633 24.47 -12.63 -29.71
CA ALA A 633 24.89 -14.03 -29.80
C ALA A 633 25.89 -14.48 -28.70
N SER A 634 26.56 -13.55 -28.00
CA SER A 634 27.56 -13.85 -26.94
C SER A 634 27.13 -13.41 -25.53
N SER A 635 25.89 -12.95 -25.35
CA SER A 635 25.30 -12.55 -24.06
C SER A 635 25.14 -13.68 -23.02
N THR A 636 25.80 -14.81 -23.23
CA THR A 636 25.92 -15.92 -22.29
C THR A 636 26.96 -15.62 -21.19
N SER A 637 27.94 -14.73 -21.38
CA SER A 637 29.01 -14.51 -20.38
C SER A 637 28.67 -13.54 -19.24
N LEU A 638 27.73 -12.62 -19.42
CA LEU A 638 27.20 -11.79 -18.32
C LEU A 638 26.19 -12.54 -17.44
N LYS A 639 25.67 -13.68 -17.91
CA LYS A 639 24.89 -14.59 -17.08
C LYS A 639 25.76 -15.26 -16.02
N GLU A 640 27.05 -15.51 -16.28
CA GLU A 640 27.91 -16.30 -15.39
C GLU A 640 28.27 -15.59 -14.07
N ASN A 641 28.39 -14.25 -14.06
CA ASN A 641 28.66 -13.50 -12.82
C ASN A 641 27.40 -13.13 -12.01
N ILE A 642 26.21 -13.41 -12.55
CA ILE A 642 24.92 -13.16 -11.86
C ILE A 642 24.22 -14.48 -11.50
N HIS A 643 24.58 -15.61 -12.12
CA HIS A 643 23.91 -16.90 -11.93
C HIS A 643 24.60 -17.95 -11.03
N SER A 644 25.67 -17.64 -10.31
CA SER A 644 26.31 -18.63 -9.40
C SER A 644 25.48 -19.03 -8.16
N SER A 645 24.17 -18.74 -8.09
CA SER A 645 23.33 -19.06 -6.93
C SER A 645 21.96 -19.72 -7.19
N MET A 646 21.62 -20.14 -8.41
CA MET A 646 20.36 -20.88 -8.62
C MET A 646 20.50 -22.00 -9.65
N ASN A 647 20.61 -23.24 -9.16
CA ASN A 647 20.55 -24.49 -9.95
C ASN A 647 19.22 -25.23 -9.70
N TYR A 648 18.63 -25.66 -10.83
CA TYR A 648 17.84 -26.87 -11.18
C TYR A 648 16.59 -26.47 -11.97
N SER A 649 16.59 -26.60 -13.32
CA SER A 649 16.37 -27.81 -14.16
C SER A 649 14.90 -27.82 -14.65
N ASP A 650 14.50 -28.23 -15.85
CA ASP A 650 15.07 -28.61 -17.14
C ASP A 650 13.82 -28.67 -18.03
N ASP A 651 13.81 -28.16 -19.26
CA ASP A 651 12.79 -28.58 -20.24
C ASP A 651 13.18 -28.22 -21.68
N LYS A 652 13.49 -29.28 -22.44
CA LYS A 652 13.59 -29.31 -23.90
C LYS A 652 12.26 -29.77 -24.48
N CYS A 653 11.66 -28.98 -25.39
CA CYS A 653 10.81 -29.42 -26.51
C CYS A 653 10.40 -28.17 -27.31
N MET A 654 10.50 -27.99 -28.63
CA MET A 654 10.64 -28.83 -29.82
C MET A 654 11.40 -28.08 -30.93
N ASP A 655 11.80 -28.81 -31.98
CA ASP A 655 12.57 -28.33 -33.15
C ASP A 655 11.80 -27.31 -34.02
N ALA A 656 12.47 -26.21 -34.37
CA ALA A 656 11.93 -25.07 -35.12
C ALA A 656 11.60 -25.38 -36.59
N LYS A 657 12.02 -26.55 -37.09
CA LYS A 657 11.88 -26.93 -38.50
C LYS A 657 10.48 -27.44 -38.88
N GLU A 658 9.66 -27.92 -37.95
CA GLU A 658 8.29 -28.37 -38.28
C GLU A 658 7.26 -27.24 -38.35
N LYS A 659 7.45 -26.12 -37.63
CA LYS A 659 6.54 -24.96 -37.71
C LYS A 659 6.50 -24.34 -39.10
N ASN A 660 7.65 -24.28 -39.79
CA ASN A 660 7.76 -23.58 -41.08
C ASN A 660 7.15 -24.33 -42.28
N LYS A 661 6.82 -25.62 -42.14
CA LYS A 661 6.22 -26.40 -43.22
C LYS A 661 4.70 -26.22 -43.31
N HIS A 662 4.04 -25.81 -42.22
CA HIS A 662 2.59 -25.69 -42.16
C HIS A 662 2.05 -24.35 -42.71
N TRP A 663 2.86 -23.28 -42.65
CA TRP A 663 2.46 -21.91 -43.04
C TRP A 663 2.49 -21.64 -44.56
N ARG A 664 3.13 -22.51 -45.35
CA ARG A 664 3.19 -22.35 -46.83
C ARG A 664 1.98 -22.92 -47.56
N LYS A 665 1.06 -23.61 -46.88
CA LYS A 665 -0.11 -24.27 -47.48
C LYS A 665 -1.40 -23.43 -47.47
N ALA A 666 -1.40 -22.24 -46.88
CA ALA A 666 -2.58 -21.37 -46.74
C ALA A 666 -2.48 -20.13 -47.65
N GLY A 667 -2.49 -20.34 -48.97
CA GLY A 667 -2.27 -19.31 -49.98
C GLY A 667 -3.01 -17.99 -49.74
N PHE A 668 -2.25 -16.93 -49.43
CA PHE A 668 -2.70 -15.55 -49.50
C PHE A 668 -1.86 -14.82 -50.56
N SER A 669 -2.55 -14.47 -51.65
CA SER A 669 -2.03 -13.69 -52.75
C SER A 669 -1.72 -12.26 -52.31
N LYS A 670 -0.66 -11.71 -52.92
CA LYS A 670 -0.24 -10.31 -52.84
C LYS A 670 -1.41 -9.38 -53.20
N ASN A 671 -1.72 -8.44 -52.32
CA ASN A 671 -2.22 -7.14 -52.74
C ASN A 671 -1.43 -6.05 -51.99
N TYR A 672 -0.96 -5.12 -52.80
CA TYR A 672 -0.11 -3.98 -52.50
C TYR A 672 -0.86 -3.03 -51.56
N ASP A 673 -0.29 -2.69 -50.40
CA ASP A 673 -0.74 -1.52 -49.65
C ASP A 673 0.46 -0.80 -49.03
N ARG A 674 0.53 0.51 -49.31
CA ARG A 674 1.60 1.42 -48.88
C ARG A 674 1.44 1.66 -47.38
N ASN A 675 2.15 0.90 -46.56
CA ASN A 675 2.45 1.30 -45.18
C ASN A 675 3.83 0.77 -44.80
N SER A 676 4.79 1.70 -44.75
CA SER A 676 6.20 1.53 -44.43
C SER A 676 6.39 1.16 -42.96
N HIS A 677 6.00 -0.05 -42.56
CA HIS A 677 6.51 -0.63 -41.31
C HIS A 677 7.72 -1.48 -41.68
N PRO A 678 8.92 -1.26 -41.11
CA PRO A 678 10.00 -2.22 -41.28
C PRO A 678 9.53 -3.58 -40.76
N ALA A 679 9.50 -4.60 -41.62
CA ALA A 679 9.01 -5.95 -41.29
C ALA A 679 9.79 -6.61 -40.13
N TYR A 680 10.95 -6.04 -39.78
CA TYR A 680 11.87 -6.53 -38.76
C TYR A 680 11.81 -5.78 -37.42
N HIS A 681 11.08 -4.66 -37.31
CA HIS A 681 11.03 -3.89 -36.07
C HIS A 681 9.60 -3.51 -35.67
N THR A 682 9.21 -3.92 -34.45
CA THR A 682 7.91 -3.64 -33.84
C THR A 682 8.02 -2.45 -32.87
N GLY A 683 7.20 -1.41 -33.04
CA GLY A 683 7.23 -0.22 -32.17
C GLY A 683 6.23 0.87 -32.61
N GLU A 684 6.09 1.95 -31.82
CA GLU A 684 5.28 3.12 -32.21
C GLU A 684 6.05 4.01 -33.19
N GLY A 685 5.84 3.78 -34.49
CA GLY A 685 6.55 4.43 -35.60
C GLY A 685 6.39 3.58 -36.88
N PRO A 686 7.22 3.79 -37.91
CA PRO A 686 8.32 4.74 -37.96
C PRO A 686 7.85 6.18 -38.20
N PHE A 687 8.40 7.14 -37.45
CA PHE A 687 8.32 8.56 -37.75
C PHE A 687 9.61 8.98 -38.47
N ILE A 688 9.47 9.87 -39.46
CA ILE A 688 10.62 10.50 -40.14
C ILE A 688 10.85 11.83 -39.44
N ILE A 689 12.04 12.02 -38.89
CA ILE A 689 12.48 13.29 -38.30
C ILE A 689 13.28 14.04 -39.37
N GLU A 690 13.13 15.37 -39.41
CA GLU A 690 13.87 16.25 -40.32
C GLU A 690 15.38 16.11 -40.10
N ASN A 691 16.16 16.12 -41.18
CA ASN A 691 17.63 16.09 -41.17
C ASN A 691 18.31 14.85 -40.53
N ILE A 692 17.58 13.76 -40.24
CA ILE A 692 18.17 12.49 -39.76
C ILE A 692 17.78 11.31 -40.69
N PRO A 693 18.75 10.61 -41.33
CA PRO A 693 18.49 9.54 -42.30
C PRO A 693 18.09 8.18 -41.66
N VAL A 694 17.44 8.17 -40.50
CA VAL A 694 17.04 6.95 -39.76
C VAL A 694 15.54 6.96 -39.42
N TYR A 695 14.98 5.83 -38.98
CA TYR A 695 13.62 5.78 -38.45
C TYR A 695 13.59 6.11 -36.97
N PHE A 696 12.61 6.91 -36.55
CA PHE A 696 12.37 7.22 -35.15
C PHE A 696 11.14 6.46 -34.63
N PHE A 697 11.28 5.84 -33.47
CA PHE A 697 10.19 5.16 -32.78
C PHE A 697 9.98 5.79 -31.40
N LYS A 698 8.73 6.12 -31.08
CA LYS A 698 8.38 6.67 -29.77
C LYS A 698 8.51 5.61 -28.69
N ILE A 699 8.99 6.02 -27.52
CA ILE A 699 8.91 5.18 -26.32
C ILE A 699 7.43 5.15 -25.85
N PRO A 700 6.87 3.97 -25.54
CA PRO A 700 5.49 3.85 -25.08
C PRO A 700 5.24 4.65 -23.79
N HIS A 701 4.21 5.49 -23.79
CA HIS A 701 3.82 6.26 -22.60
C HIS A 701 2.75 5.54 -21.77
N LYS A 702 2.83 5.61 -20.43
CA LYS A 702 1.89 4.93 -19.52
C LYS A 702 0.42 5.30 -19.73
N ASP A 703 0.14 6.59 -19.99
CA ASP A 703 -1.21 7.12 -20.20
C ASP A 703 -1.70 7.00 -21.66
N GLY A 704 -1.00 6.22 -22.50
CA GLY A 704 -1.39 5.91 -23.87
C GLY A 704 -0.62 6.67 -24.95
N LYS A 705 -0.87 6.27 -26.20
CA LYS A 705 -0.08 6.62 -27.40
C LYS A 705 0.00 8.11 -27.72
N ASN A 706 -1.03 8.87 -27.34
CA ASN A 706 -1.15 10.30 -27.65
C ASN A 706 -0.31 11.18 -26.71
N LYS A 707 0.32 10.60 -25.68
CA LYS A 707 1.22 11.31 -24.78
C LYS A 707 2.67 11.11 -25.21
N ARG A 708 3.52 12.05 -24.81
CA ARG A 708 4.97 12.03 -25.07
C ARG A 708 5.71 11.80 -23.77
N VAL A 709 6.78 11.00 -23.83
CA VAL A 709 7.66 10.79 -22.68
C VAL A 709 8.53 12.02 -22.51
N GLY A 710 8.46 12.68 -21.35
CA GLY A 710 9.28 13.85 -21.02
C GLY A 710 10.59 13.50 -20.30
N ASN A 711 10.57 12.47 -19.45
CA ASN A 711 11.74 11.99 -18.73
C ASN A 711 11.78 10.46 -18.75
N ILE A 712 12.81 9.89 -19.38
CA ILE A 712 13.02 8.43 -19.49
C ILE A 712 13.53 7.80 -18.20
N LEU A 713 14.08 8.58 -17.27
CA LEU A 713 14.51 8.15 -15.94
C LEU A 713 13.42 8.36 -14.87
N ALA A 714 12.19 8.62 -15.30
CA ALA A 714 11.05 8.71 -14.39
C ALA A 714 10.72 7.35 -13.76
N LYS A 715 10.04 7.40 -12.60
CA LYS A 715 9.63 6.21 -11.81
C LYS A 715 8.99 5.10 -12.66
N ASP A 716 8.18 5.49 -13.64
CA ASP A 716 7.41 4.55 -14.47
C ASP A 716 8.29 3.67 -15.39
N TYR A 717 9.52 4.11 -15.71
CA TYR A 717 10.44 3.40 -16.60
C TYR A 717 11.57 2.69 -15.84
N LEU A 718 11.64 2.79 -14.51
CA LEU A 718 12.69 2.13 -13.72
C LEU A 718 12.69 0.60 -13.87
N ASN A 719 11.52 -0.01 -14.07
CA ASN A 719 11.41 -1.45 -14.33
C ASN A 719 12.02 -1.84 -15.70
N LYS A 720 12.10 -0.90 -16.65
CA LYS A 720 12.76 -1.10 -17.94
C LYS A 720 14.28 -1.12 -17.83
N VAL A 721 14.83 -0.57 -16.74
CA VAL A 721 16.24 -0.73 -16.41
C VAL A 721 16.52 -2.16 -15.95
N THR A 722 15.62 -2.76 -15.16
CA THR A 722 15.81 -4.13 -14.64
C THR A 722 15.59 -5.22 -15.68
N ASP A 723 14.64 -5.04 -16.60
CA ASP A 723 14.39 -6.04 -17.66
C ASP A 723 15.42 -5.96 -18.80
N GLY A 724 16.35 -5.00 -18.73
CA GLY A 724 17.42 -4.79 -19.70
C GLY A 724 16.97 -4.05 -20.97
N THR A 725 15.71 -3.62 -21.06
CA THR A 725 15.19 -2.83 -22.18
C THR A 725 15.89 -1.47 -22.25
N LEU A 726 16.01 -0.78 -21.12
CA LEU A 726 16.67 0.52 -20.99
C LEU A 726 18.04 0.33 -20.32
N ARG A 727 19.13 0.49 -21.06
CA ARG A 727 20.49 0.30 -20.55
C ARG A 727 21.46 1.33 -21.13
N ALA A 728 22.57 1.58 -20.44
CA ALA A 728 23.67 2.33 -21.04
C ALA A 728 24.36 1.50 -22.14
N SER A 729 24.92 2.18 -23.14
CA SER A 729 25.71 1.51 -24.20
C SER A 729 26.92 0.76 -23.62
N ALA A 730 27.41 -0.25 -24.36
CA ALA A 730 28.55 -1.10 -23.94
C ALA A 730 29.80 -0.25 -23.64
N GLY A 731 30.38 -0.43 -22.44
CA GLY A 731 31.56 0.31 -21.95
C GLY A 731 31.29 1.42 -20.92
N GLY A 732 30.02 1.66 -20.54
CA GLY A 732 29.63 2.71 -19.58
C GLY A 732 29.36 2.20 -18.16
N ASP A 733 30.38 1.76 -17.43
CA ASP A 733 30.23 1.30 -16.03
C ASP A 733 29.62 2.39 -15.13
N TYR A 734 30.07 3.63 -15.30
CA TYR A 734 29.52 4.80 -14.60
C TYR A 734 28.05 5.05 -14.91
N ALA A 735 27.63 4.86 -16.16
CA ALA A 735 26.24 5.11 -16.57
C ALA A 735 25.27 4.05 -16.01
N ASN A 736 25.70 2.78 -15.96
CA ASN A 736 24.93 1.73 -15.30
C ASN A 736 24.83 1.94 -13.79
N ALA A 737 25.92 2.39 -13.15
CA ALA A 737 25.91 2.76 -11.73
C ALA A 737 24.92 3.91 -11.45
N VAL A 738 24.90 4.96 -12.28
CA VAL A 738 23.94 6.08 -12.17
C VAL A 738 22.48 5.60 -12.24
N LEU A 739 22.16 4.70 -13.16
CA LEU A 739 20.81 4.13 -13.29
C LEU A 739 20.42 3.32 -12.05
N LEU A 740 21.33 2.50 -11.53
CA LEU A 740 21.12 1.70 -10.33
C LEU A 740 20.91 2.60 -9.11
N ILE A 741 21.78 3.58 -8.88
CA ILE A 741 21.70 4.50 -7.74
C ILE A 741 20.39 5.32 -7.79
N SER A 742 20.01 5.83 -8.97
CA SER A 742 18.74 6.53 -9.15
C SER A 742 17.53 5.68 -8.74
N LYS A 743 17.57 4.38 -9.08
CA LYS A 743 16.56 3.41 -8.68
C LYS A 743 16.54 3.22 -7.15
N LEU A 744 17.71 3.04 -6.51
CA LEU A 744 17.83 2.90 -5.04
C LEU A 744 17.23 4.09 -4.29
N CYS A 745 17.50 5.31 -4.76
CA CYS A 745 17.07 6.56 -4.15
C CYS A 745 15.58 6.89 -4.36
N SER A 746 14.96 6.36 -5.42
CA SER A 746 13.61 6.74 -5.85
C SER A 746 12.53 6.47 -4.79
N TYR A 747 12.67 5.41 -4.00
CA TYR A 747 11.70 5.11 -2.94
C TYR A 747 11.80 6.11 -1.77
N TRP A 748 13.01 6.32 -1.24
CA TRP A 748 13.23 7.22 -0.10
C TRP A 748 12.80 8.65 -0.43
N LYS A 749 13.21 9.18 -1.60
CA LYS A 749 12.84 10.53 -2.05
C LYS A 749 11.34 10.82 -2.01
N ASN A 750 10.50 9.81 -2.27
CA ASN A 750 9.04 9.96 -2.29
C ASN A 750 8.39 9.80 -0.91
N ASN A 751 9.03 9.07 0.01
CA ASN A 751 8.45 8.71 1.30
C ASN A 751 9.07 9.44 2.50
N GLN A 752 10.30 9.96 2.36
CA GLN A 752 11.10 10.59 3.42
C GLN A 752 10.27 11.63 4.19
N LYS A 753 9.67 12.60 3.50
CA LYS A 753 8.87 13.66 4.15
C LYS A 753 7.72 13.10 5.00
N ARG A 754 7.06 12.03 4.54
CA ARG A 754 5.93 11.41 5.26
C ARG A 754 6.39 10.62 6.49
N ILE A 755 7.58 10.02 6.41
CA ILE A 755 8.20 9.26 7.50
C ILE A 755 8.75 10.22 8.55
N GLU A 756 9.43 11.29 8.13
CA GLU A 756 10.00 12.31 9.03
C GLU A 756 8.92 13.12 9.75
N SER A 757 7.77 13.33 9.12
CA SER A 757 6.64 14.06 9.72
C SER A 757 5.81 13.21 10.71
N GLN A 758 6.18 11.96 10.98
CA GLN A 758 5.45 11.14 11.94
C GLN A 758 5.67 11.67 13.36
N MET A 759 4.58 11.86 14.10
CA MET A 759 4.64 12.31 15.49
C MET A 759 5.00 11.15 16.41
N VAL A 760 6.13 11.27 17.09
CA VAL A 760 6.66 10.27 18.00
C VAL A 760 6.56 10.78 19.43
N VAL A 761 6.00 9.94 20.32
CA VAL A 761 5.96 10.23 21.75
C VAL A 761 6.75 9.17 22.49
N TRP A 762 7.81 9.60 23.16
CA TRP A 762 8.66 8.76 23.99
C TRP A 762 8.10 8.66 25.40
N ALA A 763 8.02 7.44 25.94
CA ALA A 763 7.54 7.18 27.29
C ALA A 763 8.70 7.21 28.30
N LYS A 764 8.47 7.87 29.44
CA LYS A 764 9.39 7.86 30.58
C LYS A 764 9.32 6.52 31.31
N HIS A 765 10.36 6.18 32.08
CA HIS A 765 10.39 4.95 32.89
C HIS A 765 9.13 4.76 33.75
N SER A 766 8.64 5.84 34.37
CA SER A 766 7.44 5.81 35.23
C SER A 766 6.11 5.61 34.49
N GLU A 767 6.08 5.77 33.17
CA GLU A 767 4.87 5.65 32.32
C GLU A 767 4.74 4.25 31.71
N LEU A 768 5.84 3.48 31.73
CA LEU A 768 5.84 2.12 31.21
C LEU A 768 5.12 1.15 32.16
N PRO A 769 4.35 0.18 31.65
CA PRO A 769 3.72 -0.84 32.48
C PRO A 769 4.77 -1.67 33.26
N PRO A 770 4.47 -2.12 34.49
CA PRO A 770 5.36 -3.00 35.25
C PRO A 770 5.74 -4.30 34.52
N ALA A 771 4.88 -4.76 33.60
CA ALA A 771 5.16 -5.93 32.77
C ALA A 771 6.35 -5.73 31.81
N VAL A 772 6.59 -4.48 31.38
CA VAL A 772 7.73 -4.09 30.55
C VAL A 772 8.96 -3.89 31.43
N ILE A 773 8.83 -3.09 32.49
CA ILE A 773 9.95 -2.71 33.37
C ILE A 773 10.60 -3.93 34.05
N ARG A 774 9.80 -4.91 34.47
CA ARG A 774 10.29 -6.14 35.12
C ARG A 774 10.87 -7.16 34.14
N ASN A 775 10.78 -6.92 32.84
CA ASN A 775 11.32 -7.84 31.84
C ASN A 775 12.85 -7.72 31.79
N LYS A 776 13.54 -8.85 31.58
CA LYS A 776 15.01 -8.89 31.49
C LYS A 776 15.57 -8.12 30.29
N GLU A 777 14.78 -7.99 29.22
CA GLU A 777 15.16 -7.27 27.98
C GLU A 777 15.00 -5.74 28.10
N TYR A 778 14.39 -5.25 29.19
CA TYR A 778 14.22 -3.82 29.42
C TYR A 778 15.52 -3.16 29.85
N SER A 779 15.82 -1.99 29.28
CA SER A 779 16.97 -1.16 29.67
C SER A 779 16.52 0.27 29.88
N VAL A 780 16.89 0.87 31.02
CA VAL A 780 16.55 2.26 31.37
C VAL A 780 17.20 3.26 30.42
N ILE A 781 18.34 2.89 29.80
CA ILE A 781 19.07 3.75 28.87
C ILE A 781 18.37 3.82 27.50
N LYS A 782 17.65 2.76 27.13
CA LYS A 782 16.96 2.69 25.85
C LYS A 782 15.66 3.49 25.88
N GLN A 783 15.34 4.12 24.76
CA GLN A 783 14.08 4.82 24.56
C GLN A 783 12.99 3.86 24.07
N TYR A 784 11.79 4.00 24.63
CA TYR A 784 10.58 3.27 24.23
C TYR A 784 9.47 4.29 24.02
N GLY A 785 8.75 4.18 22.92
CA GLY A 785 7.72 5.14 22.55
C GLY A 785 6.67 4.51 21.65
N ALA A 786 5.80 5.35 21.11
CA ALA A 786 4.81 4.91 20.15
C ALA A 786 4.46 6.02 19.17
N ILE A 787 3.91 5.58 18.04
CA ILE A 787 3.26 6.40 17.03
C ILE A 787 1.79 6.01 17.04
N VAL A 788 0.92 7.02 17.02
CA VAL A 788 -0.53 6.87 16.86
C VAL A 788 -0.86 7.26 15.42
N PRO A 789 -1.13 6.28 14.53
CA PRO A 789 -1.40 6.59 13.13
C PRO A 789 -2.70 7.39 12.97
N ARG A 790 -2.66 8.42 12.11
CA ARG A 790 -3.81 9.28 11.81
C ARG A 790 -4.74 8.61 10.77
N ILE A 791 -5.30 7.47 11.14
CA ILE A 791 -6.17 6.67 10.28
C ILE A 791 -7.55 7.33 10.18
N VAL A 792 -8.05 7.44 8.94
CA VAL A 792 -9.45 7.72 8.65
C VAL A 792 -10.15 6.37 8.42
N PRO A 793 -10.98 5.86 9.35
CA PRO A 793 -11.55 4.51 9.26
C PRO A 793 -12.29 4.22 7.96
N ALA A 794 -13.08 5.17 7.44
CA ALA A 794 -13.72 5.06 6.14
C ALA A 794 -13.29 6.20 5.21
N GLY A 795 -12.01 6.20 4.81
CA GLY A 795 -11.44 7.27 3.97
C GLY A 795 -11.74 7.16 2.47
N THR A 796 -12.42 6.09 2.04
CA THR A 796 -12.83 5.85 0.65
C THR A 796 -14.29 5.42 0.57
N VAL A 797 -14.94 5.57 -0.59
CA VAL A 797 -16.32 5.12 -0.83
C VAL A 797 -16.50 3.60 -0.63
N THR A 798 -15.42 2.82 -0.76
CA THR A 798 -15.41 1.38 -0.44
C THR A 798 -15.26 1.09 1.05
N ARG A 799 -15.26 2.14 1.89
CA ARG A 799 -15.06 2.12 3.35
C ARG A 799 -13.69 1.64 3.81
N ARG A 800 -12.71 1.51 2.89
CA ARG A 800 -11.33 1.21 3.29
C ARG A 800 -10.74 2.37 4.07
N ALA A 801 -9.98 2.03 5.10
CA ALA A 801 -9.20 2.98 5.87
C ALA A 801 -8.11 3.64 5.01
N VAL A 802 -7.81 4.89 5.33
CA VAL A 802 -6.77 5.66 4.64
C VAL A 802 -5.81 6.25 5.66
N GLU A 803 -4.52 6.01 5.45
CA GLU A 803 -3.41 6.72 6.09
C GLU A 803 -2.22 6.70 5.09
N PRO A 804 -1.57 7.84 4.79
CA PRO A 804 -0.64 7.95 3.66
C PRO A 804 0.74 7.29 3.82
N THR A 805 1.07 6.73 4.98
CA THR A 805 2.42 6.26 5.33
C THR A 805 2.40 4.76 5.61
N TRP A 806 1.70 4.36 6.67
CA TRP A 806 1.62 3.01 7.23
C TRP A 806 0.72 2.09 6.41
N LEU A 807 -0.46 2.56 5.96
CA LEU A 807 -1.35 1.75 5.11
C LEU A 807 -0.84 1.60 3.68
N THR A 808 0.19 2.35 3.32
CA THR A 808 0.91 2.23 2.03
C THR A 808 2.34 1.73 2.19
N ALA A 809 2.72 1.29 3.39
CA ALA A 809 4.08 0.86 3.69
C ALA A 809 4.42 -0.38 2.86
N SER A 810 5.51 -0.29 2.09
CA SER A 810 5.99 -1.42 1.30
C SER A 810 6.76 -2.41 2.18
N ASN A 811 6.93 -3.62 1.67
CA ASN A 811 7.89 -4.57 2.22
C ASN A 811 9.33 -4.11 1.95
N ALA A 812 10.30 -4.72 2.64
CA ALA A 812 11.71 -4.45 2.44
C ALA A 812 12.19 -5.02 1.11
N TYR A 813 12.91 -4.20 0.34
CA TYR A 813 13.52 -4.59 -0.93
C TYR A 813 15.00 -4.19 -0.95
N LYS A 814 15.84 -5.10 -1.45
CA LYS A 814 17.29 -4.89 -1.58
C LYS A 814 17.67 -3.72 -2.50
N ASP A 815 16.75 -3.27 -3.34
CA ASP A 815 16.94 -2.21 -4.32
C ASP A 815 16.28 -0.88 -3.92
N ARG A 816 15.92 -0.69 -2.64
CA ARG A 816 15.23 0.52 -2.15
C ARG A 816 15.70 0.94 -0.77
N ILE A 817 16.30 2.12 -0.68
CA ILE A 817 16.72 2.75 0.58
C ILE A 817 15.48 2.99 1.46
N GLY A 818 15.54 2.59 2.73
CA GLY A 818 14.50 2.84 3.72
C GLY A 818 13.21 2.04 3.48
N SER A 819 13.27 0.94 2.72
CA SER A 819 12.09 0.09 2.51
C SER A 819 11.81 -0.86 3.69
N GLU A 820 12.71 -0.93 4.67
CA GLU A 820 12.60 -1.69 5.92
C GLU A 820 11.71 -1.03 6.99
N LEU A 821 11.00 0.06 6.65
CA LEU A 821 10.16 0.86 7.54
C LEU A 821 9.29 0.04 8.49
N LYS A 822 8.59 -0.99 7.98
CA LYS A 822 7.71 -1.85 8.80
C LYS A 822 8.47 -2.46 9.99
N GLY A 823 9.70 -2.91 9.78
CA GLY A 823 10.54 -3.55 10.81
C GLY A 823 10.97 -2.61 11.95
N MET A 824 10.78 -1.30 11.78
CA MET A 824 11.06 -0.31 12.82
C MET A 824 9.93 -0.18 13.84
N VAL A 825 8.74 -0.68 13.51
CA VAL A 825 7.68 -0.88 14.49
C VAL A 825 8.02 -2.14 15.29
N GLN A 826 8.36 -1.94 16.56
CA GLN A 826 8.93 -2.96 17.44
C GLN A 826 8.16 -3.03 18.75
N SER A 827 7.79 -4.24 19.15
CA SER A 827 7.08 -4.48 20.39
C SER A 827 7.96 -4.11 21.60
N PRO A 828 7.40 -3.50 22.66
CA PRO A 828 8.14 -3.28 23.89
C PRO A 828 8.50 -4.61 24.57
N PRO A 829 9.54 -4.63 25.43
CA PRO A 829 9.93 -5.82 26.19
C PRO A 829 8.74 -6.49 26.89
N GLY A 830 8.62 -7.81 26.74
CA GLY A 830 7.51 -8.59 27.30
C GLY A 830 6.23 -8.64 26.45
N TYR A 831 6.22 -7.96 25.31
CA TYR A 831 5.17 -8.06 24.30
C TYR A 831 5.74 -8.67 23.00
N CYS A 832 4.84 -9.02 22.08
CA CYS A 832 5.12 -9.43 20.71
C CYS A 832 3.91 -9.11 19.83
N PHE A 833 4.11 -9.00 18.53
CA PHE A 833 3.03 -8.99 17.56
C PHE A 833 2.53 -10.39 17.29
N VAL A 834 1.22 -10.54 17.17
CA VAL A 834 0.55 -11.74 16.67
C VAL A 834 -0.33 -11.30 15.52
N GLY A 835 -0.20 -11.93 14.36
CA GLY A 835 -1.01 -11.57 13.21
C GLY A 835 -0.82 -12.48 12.03
N ALA A 836 -1.64 -12.31 11.01
CA ALA A 836 -1.62 -13.14 9.81
C ALA A 836 -2.03 -12.33 8.59
N ASP A 837 -1.63 -12.82 7.42
CA ASP A 837 -2.11 -12.36 6.11
C ASP A 837 -3.31 -13.22 5.69
N VAL A 838 -4.39 -12.59 5.23
CA VAL A 838 -5.57 -13.32 4.74
C VAL A 838 -5.35 -13.71 3.28
N ASP A 839 -4.99 -14.97 3.06
CA ASP A 839 -4.73 -15.50 1.72
C ASP A 839 -5.89 -15.24 0.75
N SER A 840 -5.58 -14.48 -0.31
CA SER A 840 -6.47 -14.23 -1.45
C SER A 840 -7.87 -13.76 -1.04
N GLN A 841 -7.99 -12.93 0.00
CA GLN A 841 -9.26 -12.48 0.59
C GLN A 841 -10.30 -12.05 -0.45
N GLU A 842 -9.97 -11.05 -1.27
CA GLU A 842 -10.92 -10.48 -2.24
C GLU A 842 -11.24 -11.45 -3.38
N LEU A 843 -10.27 -12.28 -3.76
CA LEU A 843 -10.43 -13.28 -4.79
C LEU A 843 -11.37 -14.40 -4.33
N TRP A 844 -11.21 -14.85 -3.08
CA TRP A 844 -12.08 -15.84 -2.46
C TRP A 844 -13.50 -15.30 -2.34
N LEU A 845 -13.70 -14.06 -1.85
CA LEU A 845 -15.02 -13.43 -1.79
C LEU A 845 -15.66 -13.32 -3.17
N ALA A 846 -14.90 -12.90 -4.19
CA ALA A 846 -15.38 -12.81 -5.56
C ALA A 846 -15.79 -14.20 -6.10
N SER A 847 -15.00 -15.24 -5.83
CA SER A 847 -15.34 -16.61 -6.19
C SER A 847 -16.58 -17.15 -5.47
N LEU A 848 -16.74 -16.79 -4.20
CA LEU A 848 -17.88 -17.17 -3.36
C LEU A 848 -19.20 -16.54 -3.83
N ILE A 849 -19.14 -15.27 -4.25
CA ILE A 849 -20.27 -14.57 -4.89
C ILE A 849 -20.68 -15.28 -6.18
N GLY A 850 -19.71 -15.74 -6.97
CA GLY A 850 -19.97 -16.53 -8.17
C GLY A 850 -20.62 -17.88 -7.86
N ASP A 851 -20.11 -18.61 -6.87
CA ASP A 851 -20.67 -19.90 -6.44
C ASP A 851 -22.11 -19.78 -5.92
N SER A 852 -22.39 -18.73 -5.14
CA SER A 852 -23.71 -18.40 -4.60
C SER A 852 -24.76 -18.18 -5.70
N PHE A 853 -24.34 -17.56 -6.82
CA PHE A 853 -25.23 -17.30 -7.95
C PHE A 853 -25.47 -18.55 -8.82
N PHE A 854 -24.51 -19.47 -8.90
CA PHE A 854 -24.60 -20.62 -9.80
C PHE A 854 -25.39 -21.80 -9.19
N THR A 855 -24.85 -22.42 -8.14
CA THR A 855 -25.43 -23.65 -7.55
C THR A 855 -25.36 -23.69 -6.02
N GLN A 856 -24.85 -22.63 -5.38
CA GLN A 856 -24.69 -22.53 -3.93
C GLN A 856 -23.81 -23.64 -3.33
N LEU A 857 -22.83 -24.13 -4.11
CA LEU A 857 -21.82 -25.09 -3.65
C LEU A 857 -20.43 -24.50 -3.78
N HIS A 858 -19.60 -24.70 -2.77
CA HIS A 858 -18.20 -24.28 -2.84
C HIS A 858 -17.45 -24.99 -3.98
N GLY A 859 -16.81 -24.21 -4.86
CA GLY A 859 -16.01 -24.71 -5.96
C GLY A 859 -16.81 -25.20 -7.17
N CYS A 860 -18.10 -24.86 -7.25
CA CYS A 860 -18.93 -25.20 -8.40
C CYS A 860 -18.57 -24.41 -9.66
N THR A 861 -18.06 -23.18 -9.50
CA THR A 861 -17.56 -22.36 -10.61
C THR A 861 -16.09 -22.64 -10.89
N ALA A 862 -15.67 -22.49 -12.15
CA ALA A 862 -14.26 -22.64 -12.54
C ALA A 862 -13.33 -21.69 -11.75
N LEU A 863 -13.78 -20.45 -11.53
CA LEU A 863 -13.10 -19.45 -10.70
C LEU A 863 -12.85 -19.95 -9.27
N SER A 864 -13.89 -20.45 -8.60
CA SER A 864 -13.79 -20.94 -7.23
C SER A 864 -12.95 -22.20 -7.12
N TRP A 865 -13.10 -23.13 -8.08
CA TRP A 865 -12.28 -24.34 -8.13
C TRP A 865 -10.79 -24.01 -8.27
N MET A 866 -10.43 -23.11 -9.20
CA MET A 866 -9.04 -22.65 -9.37
C MET A 866 -8.49 -21.93 -8.12
N THR A 867 -9.36 -21.32 -7.32
CA THR A 867 -8.98 -20.61 -6.08
C THR A 867 -8.81 -21.57 -4.90
N LEU A 868 -9.63 -22.61 -4.80
CA LEU A 868 -9.64 -23.56 -3.67
C LEU A 868 -8.70 -24.76 -3.86
N GLN A 869 -8.55 -25.25 -5.09
CA GLN A 869 -7.79 -26.46 -5.43
C GLN A 869 -6.63 -26.20 -6.39
N GLY A 870 -6.59 -25.03 -7.05
CA GLY A 870 -5.53 -24.71 -8.00
C GLY A 870 -4.16 -24.58 -7.34
N LYS A 871 -3.13 -25.13 -7.99
CA LYS A 871 -1.75 -25.10 -7.50
C LYS A 871 -0.83 -24.32 -8.43
N LYS A 872 0.08 -23.57 -7.82
CA LYS A 872 1.15 -22.87 -8.52
C LYS A 872 2.12 -23.83 -9.21
N SER A 873 2.47 -24.94 -8.56
CA SER A 873 3.42 -25.94 -9.09
C SER A 873 2.89 -26.66 -10.33
N GLU A 874 1.58 -26.90 -10.40
CA GLU A 874 0.93 -27.59 -11.51
C GLU A 874 0.41 -26.61 -12.58
N GLY A 875 0.59 -25.29 -12.39
CA GLY A 875 0.09 -24.26 -13.30
C GLY A 875 -1.44 -24.20 -13.41
N THR A 876 -2.15 -24.84 -12.48
CA THR A 876 -3.62 -24.93 -12.45
C THR A 876 -4.27 -23.75 -11.72
N ASP A 877 -3.48 -22.91 -11.04
CA ASP A 877 -3.99 -21.68 -10.44
C ASP A 877 -4.32 -20.62 -11.49
N MET A 878 -5.29 -19.76 -11.16
CA MET A 878 -5.80 -18.72 -12.07
C MET A 878 -4.70 -17.80 -12.63
N HIS A 879 -3.69 -17.44 -11.84
CA HIS A 879 -2.63 -16.55 -12.32
C HIS A 879 -1.75 -17.23 -13.35
N SER A 880 -1.43 -18.51 -13.14
CA SER A 880 -0.67 -19.31 -14.12
C SER A 880 -1.46 -19.53 -15.40
N LYS A 881 -2.77 -19.80 -15.32
CA LYS A 881 -3.64 -19.91 -16.51
C LYS A 881 -3.73 -18.61 -17.30
N THR A 882 -3.88 -17.45 -16.65
CA THR A 882 -3.84 -16.16 -17.34
C THR A 882 -2.47 -15.89 -17.95
N ALA A 883 -1.39 -16.20 -17.22
CA ALA A 883 -0.01 -16.04 -17.69
C ALA A 883 0.24 -16.83 -18.99
N GLU A 884 -0.21 -18.09 -19.02
CA GLU A 884 -0.15 -18.98 -20.19
C GLU A 884 -0.93 -18.41 -21.39
N LEU A 885 -2.19 -18.00 -21.18
CA LEU A 885 -3.07 -17.49 -22.24
C LEU A 885 -2.54 -16.22 -22.91
N VAL A 886 -1.92 -15.32 -22.15
CA VAL A 886 -1.45 -14.02 -22.64
C VAL A 886 0.05 -14.06 -23.02
N GLY A 887 0.82 -14.98 -22.46
CA GLY A 887 2.27 -15.07 -22.60
C GLY A 887 3.01 -14.00 -21.79
N ILE A 888 2.66 -13.87 -20.50
CA ILE A 888 3.30 -12.95 -19.54
C ILE A 888 3.77 -13.73 -18.30
N SER A 889 4.61 -13.12 -17.45
CA SER A 889 4.98 -13.74 -16.18
C SER A 889 3.78 -13.85 -15.24
N ARG A 890 3.83 -14.81 -14.31
CA ARG A 890 2.77 -15.01 -13.30
C ARG A 890 2.54 -13.76 -12.45
N ASP A 891 3.58 -13.02 -12.09
CA ASP A 891 3.45 -11.80 -11.28
C ASP A 891 2.77 -10.67 -12.06
N HIS A 892 3.09 -10.52 -13.35
CA HIS A 892 2.34 -9.62 -14.23
C HIS A 892 0.89 -10.07 -14.38
N ALA A 893 0.64 -11.38 -14.53
CA ALA A 893 -0.71 -11.94 -14.60
C ALA A 893 -1.50 -11.73 -13.29
N LYS A 894 -0.85 -11.70 -12.13
CA LYS A 894 -1.47 -11.34 -10.86
C LYS A 894 -2.03 -9.92 -10.92
N VAL A 895 -1.19 -8.93 -11.25
CA VAL A 895 -1.61 -7.53 -11.41
C VAL A 895 -2.73 -7.42 -12.45
N PHE A 896 -2.60 -8.17 -13.54
CA PHE A 896 -3.56 -8.20 -14.62
C PHE A 896 -4.94 -8.73 -14.18
N ASN A 897 -5.00 -9.90 -13.52
CA ASN A 897 -6.24 -10.51 -13.05
C ASN A 897 -6.99 -9.61 -12.07
N TYR A 898 -6.28 -9.04 -11.08
CA TYR A 898 -6.89 -8.10 -10.14
C TYR A 898 -7.48 -6.90 -10.88
N SER A 899 -6.74 -6.29 -11.81
CA SER A 899 -7.26 -5.16 -12.59
C SER A 899 -8.55 -5.53 -13.35
N ARG A 900 -8.63 -6.74 -13.93
CA ARG A 900 -9.81 -7.24 -14.66
C ARG A 900 -11.00 -7.48 -13.74
N ILE A 901 -10.80 -8.16 -12.61
CA ILE A 901 -11.86 -8.49 -11.65
C ILE A 901 -12.53 -7.20 -11.14
N TYR A 902 -11.77 -6.12 -10.98
CA TYR A 902 -12.30 -4.80 -10.60
C TYR A 902 -12.90 -4.00 -11.77
N GLY A 903 -13.23 -4.66 -12.88
CA GLY A 903 -13.97 -4.04 -13.99
C GLY A 903 -13.11 -3.25 -14.97
N ALA A 904 -11.79 -3.47 -15.04
CA ALA A 904 -11.01 -2.88 -16.13
C ALA A 904 -11.49 -3.38 -17.50
N GLY A 905 -11.76 -2.44 -18.41
CA GLY A 905 -12.19 -2.74 -19.77
C GLY A 905 -11.03 -3.11 -20.70
N HIS A 906 -11.39 -3.55 -21.93
CA HIS A 906 -10.43 -3.96 -22.97
C HIS A 906 -9.33 -2.94 -23.23
N LYS A 907 -9.66 -1.64 -23.38
CA LYS A 907 -8.67 -0.59 -23.67
C LYS A 907 -7.57 -0.47 -22.60
N PHE A 908 -7.95 -0.56 -21.33
CA PHE A 908 -6.98 -0.51 -20.22
C PHE A 908 -6.12 -1.77 -20.19
N ALA A 909 -6.75 -2.93 -20.34
CA ALA A 909 -6.08 -4.23 -20.42
C ALA A 909 -5.06 -4.30 -21.58
N GLU A 910 -5.40 -3.73 -22.75
CA GLU A 910 -4.49 -3.60 -23.89
C GLU A 910 -3.28 -2.73 -23.55
N GLN A 911 -3.50 -1.56 -22.95
CA GLN A 911 -2.42 -0.66 -22.54
C GLN A 911 -1.50 -1.29 -21.50
N LEU A 912 -2.08 -1.95 -20.50
CA LEU A 912 -1.31 -2.62 -19.44
C LEU A 912 -0.46 -3.77 -20.02
N LEU A 913 -1.02 -4.55 -20.96
CA LEU A 913 -0.29 -5.61 -21.64
C LEU A 913 0.91 -5.05 -22.44
N LEU A 914 0.72 -3.94 -23.15
CA LEU A 914 1.79 -3.27 -23.89
C LEU A 914 2.88 -2.69 -22.98
N GLN A 915 2.53 -2.28 -21.75
CA GLN A 915 3.53 -1.85 -20.76
C GLN A 915 4.38 -3.03 -20.29
N PHE A 916 3.75 -4.18 -20.01
CA PHE A 916 4.47 -5.40 -19.61
C PHE A 916 5.30 -5.98 -20.74
N ASN A 917 4.77 -5.95 -21.97
CA ASN A 917 5.47 -6.43 -23.15
C ASN A 917 5.31 -5.45 -24.33
N HIS A 918 6.28 -4.54 -24.42
CA HIS A 918 6.34 -3.52 -25.47
C HIS A 918 6.70 -4.05 -26.87
N ARG A 919 7.10 -5.33 -26.99
CA ARG A 919 7.41 -5.96 -28.28
C ARG A 919 6.15 -6.44 -29.01
N LEU A 920 5.02 -6.50 -28.30
CA LEU A 920 3.75 -6.84 -28.91
C LEU A 920 3.26 -5.68 -29.78
N SER A 921 2.80 -5.97 -30.99
CA SER A 921 2.05 -4.99 -31.76
C SER A 921 0.70 -4.70 -31.10
N TYR A 922 0.13 -3.53 -31.37
CA TYR A 922 -1.20 -3.18 -30.85
C TYR A 922 -2.28 -4.17 -31.29
N ARG A 923 -2.20 -4.70 -32.52
CA ARG A 923 -3.16 -5.69 -33.04
C ARG A 923 -3.03 -7.04 -32.32
N GLU A 924 -1.82 -7.49 -32.04
CA GLU A 924 -1.58 -8.72 -31.27
C GLU A 924 -2.04 -8.56 -29.82
N ALA A 925 -1.74 -7.43 -29.19
CA ALA A 925 -2.22 -7.12 -27.85
C ALA A 925 -3.76 -7.15 -27.81
N GLN A 926 -4.43 -6.46 -28.75
CA GLN A 926 -5.89 -6.48 -28.86
C GLN A 926 -6.44 -7.89 -29.06
N SER A 927 -5.82 -8.70 -29.92
CA SER A 927 -6.24 -10.09 -30.16
C SER A 927 -6.09 -10.96 -28.91
N LYS A 928 -4.95 -10.88 -28.21
CA LYS A 928 -4.71 -11.61 -26.96
C LYS A 928 -5.67 -11.19 -25.85
N ILE A 929 -5.92 -9.89 -25.70
CA ILE A 929 -6.89 -9.37 -24.72
C ILE A 929 -8.30 -9.82 -25.06
N LYS A 930 -8.71 -9.77 -26.34
CA LYS A 930 -10.03 -10.26 -26.75
C LYS A 930 -10.19 -11.74 -26.39
N LYS A 931 -9.21 -12.59 -26.73
CA LYS A 931 -9.21 -14.02 -26.37
C LYS A 931 -9.30 -14.23 -24.86
N LEU A 932 -8.53 -13.47 -24.08
CA LEU A 932 -8.53 -13.55 -22.63
C LEU A 932 -9.91 -13.21 -22.04
N PHE A 933 -10.51 -12.09 -22.44
CA PHE A 933 -11.82 -11.66 -21.93
C PHE A 933 -12.91 -12.65 -22.33
N THR A 934 -12.89 -13.20 -23.55
CA THR A 934 -13.82 -14.26 -23.97
C THR A 934 -13.64 -15.53 -23.14
N ALA A 935 -12.41 -15.96 -22.84
CA ALA A 935 -12.17 -17.16 -22.02
C ALA A 935 -12.57 -16.97 -20.54
N THR A 936 -12.50 -15.73 -20.04
CA THR A 936 -12.70 -15.44 -18.62
C THR A 936 -14.06 -14.81 -18.33
N LYS A 937 -14.31 -13.58 -18.80
CA LYS A 937 -15.61 -12.92 -18.63
C LYS A 937 -16.71 -13.60 -19.44
N GLY A 938 -16.39 -14.16 -20.60
CA GLY A 938 -17.35 -14.80 -21.51
C GLY A 938 -17.87 -13.84 -22.58
N ASN A 939 -18.92 -14.27 -23.27
CA ASN A 939 -19.66 -13.45 -24.24
C ASN A 939 -20.97 -12.97 -23.61
N ARG A 940 -21.47 -11.81 -24.06
CA ARG A 940 -22.82 -11.36 -23.72
C ARG A 940 -23.83 -12.17 -24.53
N ASP A 941 -24.77 -12.78 -23.84
CA ASP A 941 -25.95 -13.34 -24.47
C ASP A 941 -26.81 -12.21 -25.05
N ALA A 942 -27.31 -12.41 -26.27
CA ALA A 942 -28.10 -11.42 -26.98
C ALA A 942 -29.53 -11.32 -26.42
N GLU A 943 -30.06 -12.42 -25.87
CA GLU A 943 -31.42 -12.49 -25.36
C GLU A 943 -31.51 -11.99 -23.91
N THR A 944 -30.66 -12.52 -23.03
CA THR A 944 -30.70 -12.17 -21.59
C THR A 944 -29.77 -11.02 -21.20
N GLY A 945 -28.87 -10.60 -22.08
CA GLY A 945 -27.84 -9.62 -21.75
C GLY A 945 -26.84 -10.09 -20.70
N SER A 946 -26.84 -11.36 -20.30
CA SER A 946 -25.95 -11.92 -19.26
C SER A 946 -24.63 -12.42 -19.84
N TRP A 947 -23.59 -12.51 -19.04
CA TRP A 947 -22.32 -13.13 -19.44
C TRP A 947 -22.45 -14.66 -19.42
N VAL A 948 -21.96 -15.32 -20.46
CA VAL A 948 -21.97 -16.79 -20.60
C VAL A 948 -20.68 -17.32 -21.23
N GLY A 949 -20.31 -18.55 -20.85
CA GLY A 949 -19.21 -19.32 -21.44
C GLY A 949 -17.81 -19.00 -20.93
N GLY A 950 -17.64 -18.00 -20.06
CA GLY A 950 -16.37 -17.66 -19.42
C GLY A 950 -16.24 -18.26 -18.02
N SER A 951 -14.99 -18.43 -17.55
CA SER A 951 -14.70 -18.94 -16.21
C SER A 951 -15.19 -18.05 -15.05
N GLU A 952 -15.41 -16.76 -15.31
CA GLU A 952 -15.80 -15.72 -14.34
C GLU A 952 -17.23 -15.19 -14.59
N SER A 953 -17.95 -15.73 -15.58
CA SER A 953 -19.23 -15.19 -16.04
C SER A 953 -20.27 -15.07 -14.91
N PHE A 954 -20.42 -16.11 -14.08
CA PHE A 954 -21.37 -16.12 -12.96
C PHE A 954 -21.07 -15.05 -11.91
N MET A 955 -19.79 -14.84 -11.58
CA MET A 955 -19.36 -13.77 -10.69
C MET A 955 -19.74 -12.39 -11.26
N PHE A 956 -19.42 -12.13 -12.53
CA PHE A 956 -19.76 -10.84 -13.15
C PHE A 956 -21.26 -10.61 -13.25
N ASN A 957 -22.05 -11.64 -13.52
CA ASN A 957 -23.51 -11.53 -13.53
C ASN A 957 -24.04 -11.11 -12.15
N LYS A 958 -23.58 -11.77 -11.09
CA LYS A 958 -24.01 -11.42 -9.73
C LYS A 958 -23.51 -10.03 -9.29
N LEU A 959 -22.29 -9.67 -9.63
CA LEU A 959 -21.76 -8.34 -9.35
C LEU A 959 -22.51 -7.25 -10.10
N GLU A 960 -22.91 -7.51 -11.35
CA GLU A 960 -23.74 -6.60 -12.14
C GLU A 960 -25.18 -6.52 -11.63
N GLU A 961 -25.73 -7.61 -11.10
CA GLU A 961 -27.04 -7.62 -10.42
C GLU A 961 -27.00 -6.69 -9.20
N ILE A 962 -26.01 -6.87 -8.31
CA ILE A 962 -25.79 -5.99 -7.14
C ILE A 962 -25.56 -4.54 -7.59
N ALA A 963 -24.76 -4.35 -8.63
CA ALA A 963 -24.44 -3.04 -9.19
C ALA A 963 -25.53 -2.50 -10.12
N ARG A 964 -26.70 -3.12 -10.25
CA ARG A 964 -27.88 -2.54 -10.93
C ARG A 964 -29.07 -2.39 -10.00
N ASP A 965 -29.05 -3.06 -8.85
CA ASP A 965 -30.04 -2.90 -7.80
C ASP A 965 -30.28 -1.42 -7.47
N ALA A 966 -31.54 -1.05 -7.23
CA ALA A 966 -31.93 0.30 -6.85
C ALA A 966 -31.21 0.78 -5.58
N GLN A 967 -30.91 -0.12 -4.65
CA GLN A 967 -30.19 0.12 -3.42
C GLN A 967 -29.03 -0.87 -3.27
N PRO A 968 -27.90 -0.67 -3.99
CA PRO A 968 -26.78 -1.61 -3.95
C PRO A 968 -26.24 -1.79 -2.54
N VAL A 969 -26.20 -3.03 -2.06
CA VAL A 969 -25.69 -3.42 -0.75
C VAL A 969 -24.61 -4.48 -0.84
N THR A 970 -23.73 -4.56 0.15
CA THR A 970 -22.78 -5.67 0.25
C THR A 970 -23.51 -6.96 0.62
N PRO A 971 -23.14 -8.12 0.04
CA PRO A 971 -23.79 -9.40 0.30
C PRO A 971 -23.61 -9.94 1.73
N VAL A 972 -22.58 -9.50 2.45
CA VAL A 972 -22.26 -10.06 3.78
C VAL A 972 -22.98 -9.31 4.90
N LEU A 973 -22.74 -8.00 5.03
CA LEU A 973 -23.31 -7.18 6.11
C LEU A 973 -24.45 -6.25 5.68
N GLY A 974 -24.81 -6.23 4.39
CA GLY A 974 -25.90 -5.38 3.88
C GLY A 974 -25.54 -3.89 3.89
N CYS A 975 -24.26 -3.54 3.74
CA CYS A 975 -23.79 -2.16 3.75
C CYS A 975 -24.10 -1.48 2.42
N ARG A 976 -24.81 -0.34 2.42
CA ARG A 976 -25.20 0.36 1.18
C ARG A 976 -24.05 1.18 0.57
N ILE A 977 -24.02 1.30 -0.75
CA ILE A 977 -23.04 2.15 -1.48
C ILE A 977 -23.22 3.64 -1.13
N SER A 978 -22.27 4.52 -1.47
CA SER A 978 -22.51 5.97 -1.38
C SER A 978 -23.70 6.40 -2.25
N GLU A 979 -24.53 7.32 -1.73
CA GLU A 979 -25.71 7.84 -2.44
C GLU A 979 -25.35 8.45 -3.80
N ALA A 980 -24.19 9.10 -3.90
CA ALA A 980 -23.68 9.68 -5.15
C ALA A 980 -23.30 8.64 -6.23
N LEU A 981 -23.38 7.34 -5.94
CA LEU A 981 -23.16 6.24 -6.89
C LEU A 981 -24.40 5.36 -7.06
N GLU A 982 -25.55 5.72 -6.47
CA GLU A 982 -26.77 4.97 -6.67
C GLU A 982 -27.27 5.10 -8.11
N PRO A 983 -27.85 4.04 -8.70
CA PRO A 983 -28.31 4.07 -10.10
C PRO A 983 -29.31 5.18 -10.37
N LYS A 984 -30.12 5.56 -9.36
CA LYS A 984 -31.03 6.72 -9.46
C LYS A 984 -30.30 8.03 -9.83
N GLN A 985 -29.06 8.19 -9.36
CA GLN A 985 -28.29 9.43 -9.51
C GLN A 985 -27.33 9.38 -10.69
N VAL A 986 -26.72 8.22 -10.96
CA VAL A 986 -25.72 8.07 -12.02
C VAL A 986 -26.21 7.33 -13.27
N SER A 987 -27.41 6.73 -13.23
CA SER A 987 -27.90 5.85 -14.29
C SER A 987 -26.89 4.73 -14.59
N GLU A 988 -26.47 4.56 -15.85
CA GLU A 988 -25.44 3.61 -16.28
C GLU A 988 -23.99 4.12 -16.11
N ASP A 989 -23.80 5.38 -15.70
CA ASP A 989 -22.45 5.90 -15.46
C ASP A 989 -21.77 5.21 -14.27
N PHE A 990 -20.44 5.15 -14.32
CA PHE A 990 -19.59 4.60 -13.25
C PHE A 990 -19.89 3.12 -12.87
N MET A 991 -20.50 2.32 -13.76
CA MET A 991 -20.77 0.90 -13.54
C MET A 991 -19.55 0.12 -13.03
N ASN A 992 -18.37 0.34 -13.62
CA ASN A 992 -17.13 -0.31 -13.16
C ASN A 992 -16.77 0.04 -11.71
N SER A 993 -17.03 1.28 -11.28
CA SER A 993 -16.79 1.70 -9.90
C SER A 993 -17.75 0.99 -8.93
N ARG A 994 -19.00 0.75 -9.34
CA ARG A 994 -20.02 0.05 -8.53
C ARG A 994 -19.73 -1.44 -8.41
N ILE A 995 -19.32 -2.09 -9.50
CA ILE A 995 -18.87 -3.49 -9.52
C ILE A 995 -17.65 -3.67 -8.61
N ASN A 996 -16.65 -2.80 -8.75
CA ASN A 996 -15.46 -2.82 -7.91
C ASN A 996 -15.80 -2.59 -6.42
N TRP A 997 -16.72 -1.66 -6.15
CA TRP A 997 -17.19 -1.38 -4.80
C TRP A 997 -17.79 -2.61 -4.12
N ALA A 998 -18.57 -3.44 -4.82
CA ALA A 998 -19.21 -4.62 -4.21
C ALA A 998 -18.19 -5.59 -3.62
N VAL A 999 -17.07 -5.85 -4.30
CA VAL A 999 -15.99 -6.73 -3.80
C VAL A 999 -15.17 -6.04 -2.71
N GLN A 1000 -14.68 -4.82 -2.96
CA GLN A 1000 -13.81 -4.13 -2.01
C GLN A 1000 -14.50 -3.77 -0.70
N SER A 1001 -15.77 -3.37 -0.76
CA SER A 1001 -16.60 -3.07 0.40
C SER A 1001 -16.91 -4.35 1.19
N SER A 1002 -17.08 -5.50 0.52
CA SER A 1002 -17.23 -6.79 1.19
C SER A 1002 -15.94 -7.26 1.88
N ALA A 1003 -14.76 -6.90 1.34
CA ALA A 1003 -13.49 -7.17 2.03
C ALA A 1003 -13.35 -6.34 3.32
N VAL A 1004 -13.90 -5.11 3.35
CA VAL A 1004 -13.98 -4.31 4.58
C VAL A 1004 -14.94 -4.94 5.58
N ASP A 1005 -16.07 -5.48 5.14
CA ASP A 1005 -16.98 -6.25 6.02
C ASP A 1005 -16.25 -7.43 6.69
N TYR A 1006 -15.45 -8.16 5.92
CA TYR A 1006 -14.61 -9.24 6.42
C TYR A 1006 -13.60 -8.75 7.48
N LEU A 1007 -12.92 -7.63 7.24
CA LEU A 1007 -12.02 -7.03 8.23
C LEU A 1007 -12.75 -6.66 9.52
N HIS A 1008 -13.92 -6.01 9.42
CA HIS A 1008 -14.72 -5.66 10.59
C HIS A 1008 -15.13 -6.90 11.41
N LEU A 1009 -15.53 -7.97 10.74
CA LEU A 1009 -15.83 -9.26 11.39
C LEU A 1009 -14.62 -9.80 12.14
N MET A 1010 -13.43 -9.75 11.53
CA MET A 1010 -12.20 -10.17 12.20
C MET A 1010 -11.91 -9.34 13.45
N LEU A 1011 -12.00 -8.00 13.36
CA LEU A 1011 -11.73 -7.12 14.49
C LEU A 1011 -12.71 -7.37 15.65
N VAL A 1012 -14.00 -7.50 15.35
CA VAL A 1012 -15.05 -7.73 16.34
C VAL A 1012 -14.90 -9.09 17.03
N SER A 1013 -14.65 -10.15 16.25
CA SER A 1013 -14.47 -11.50 16.79
C SER A 1013 -13.21 -11.59 17.65
N MET A 1014 -12.09 -11.05 17.16
CA MET A 1014 -10.84 -11.07 17.91
C MET A 1014 -10.96 -10.28 19.21
N LYS A 1015 -11.57 -9.09 19.18
CA LYS A 1015 -11.84 -8.30 20.39
C LYS A 1015 -12.69 -9.06 21.40
N TRP A 1016 -13.76 -9.73 20.95
CA TRP A 1016 -14.57 -10.57 21.82
C TRP A 1016 -13.75 -11.70 22.46
N LEU A 1017 -12.95 -12.42 21.68
CA LEU A 1017 -12.10 -13.51 22.20
C LEU A 1017 -11.05 -13.01 23.19
N LEU A 1018 -10.46 -11.84 22.94
CA LEU A 1018 -9.49 -11.23 23.84
C LEU A 1018 -10.14 -10.91 25.21
N GLU A 1019 -11.35 -10.33 25.19
CA GLU A 1019 -12.09 -9.97 26.40
C GLU A 1019 -12.62 -11.21 27.16
N GLU A 1020 -13.31 -12.11 26.47
CA GLU A 1020 -13.97 -13.29 27.07
C GLU A 1020 -12.95 -14.25 27.71
N TYR A 1021 -11.78 -14.43 27.09
CA TYR A 1021 -10.74 -15.31 27.60
C TYR A 1021 -9.65 -14.58 28.39
N SER A 1022 -9.76 -13.26 28.60
CA SER A 1022 -8.74 -12.45 29.29
C SER A 1022 -7.34 -12.67 28.70
N ILE A 1023 -7.21 -12.48 27.39
CA ILE A 1023 -5.93 -12.45 26.68
C ILE A 1023 -5.47 -11.00 26.65
N ASP A 1024 -4.28 -10.71 27.18
CA ASP A 1024 -3.75 -9.35 27.23
C ASP A 1024 -3.17 -8.96 25.87
N GLY A 1025 -3.99 -8.29 25.05
CA GLY A 1025 -3.59 -7.77 23.75
C GLY A 1025 -4.48 -6.63 23.27
N ARG A 1026 -4.00 -5.91 22.25
CA ARG A 1026 -4.73 -4.82 21.59
C ARG A 1026 -4.51 -4.84 20.08
N PHE A 1027 -5.43 -4.24 19.35
CA PHE A 1027 -5.23 -3.98 17.93
C PHE A 1027 -4.01 -3.05 17.71
N SER A 1028 -3.15 -3.41 16.77
CA SER A 1028 -1.98 -2.60 16.40
C SER A 1028 -2.22 -1.89 15.07
N ILE A 1029 -2.38 -2.66 13.99
CA ILE A 1029 -2.67 -2.12 12.65
C ILE A 1029 -3.20 -3.22 11.73
N SER A 1030 -3.92 -2.82 10.69
CA SER A 1030 -4.21 -3.66 9.52
C SER A 1030 -3.64 -2.98 8.28
N ILE A 1031 -2.83 -3.69 7.49
CA ILE A 1031 -2.16 -3.15 6.30
C ILE A 1031 -2.49 -4.09 5.14
N HIS A 1032 -3.22 -3.59 4.14
CA HIS A 1032 -3.79 -4.44 3.08
C HIS A 1032 -4.65 -5.55 3.69
N ASP A 1033 -4.27 -6.81 3.49
CA ASP A 1033 -4.98 -8.00 3.98
C ASP A 1033 -4.32 -8.57 5.26
N GLU A 1034 -3.31 -7.90 5.80
CA GLU A 1034 -2.65 -8.26 7.05
C GLU A 1034 -3.38 -7.63 8.24
N VAL A 1035 -3.54 -8.41 9.33
CA VAL A 1035 -4.06 -7.91 10.61
C VAL A 1035 -3.09 -8.26 11.73
N ARG A 1036 -2.61 -7.25 12.46
CA ARG A 1036 -1.59 -7.40 13.51
C ARG A 1036 -2.09 -6.87 14.86
N TYR A 1037 -1.85 -7.65 15.92
CA TYR A 1037 -2.20 -7.35 17.30
C TYR A 1037 -0.95 -7.31 18.16
N LEU A 1038 -0.85 -6.33 19.06
CA LEU A 1038 0.19 -6.31 20.09
C LEU A 1038 -0.29 -7.11 21.29
N VAL A 1039 0.41 -8.19 21.64
CA VAL A 1039 -0.02 -9.17 22.66
C VAL A 1039 1.10 -9.38 23.68
N ARG A 1040 0.73 -9.61 24.94
CA ARG A 1040 1.67 -9.99 25.98
C ARG A 1040 2.28 -11.36 25.66
N ARG A 1041 3.61 -11.49 25.80
CA ARG A 1041 4.36 -12.69 25.37
C ARG A 1041 3.84 -13.99 26.00
N GLU A 1042 3.25 -13.93 27.20
CA GLU A 1042 2.65 -15.08 27.88
C GLU A 1042 1.41 -15.64 27.17
N ASP A 1043 0.65 -14.79 26.46
CA ASP A 1043 -0.61 -15.15 25.82
C ASP A 1043 -0.51 -15.30 24.30
N ARG A 1044 0.68 -15.12 23.71
CA ARG A 1044 0.91 -15.12 22.25
C ARG A 1044 0.30 -16.33 21.52
N TYR A 1045 0.44 -17.54 22.07
CA TYR A 1045 -0.13 -18.75 21.48
C TYR A 1045 -1.65 -18.83 21.61
N ARG A 1046 -2.21 -18.28 22.68
CA ARG A 1046 -3.66 -18.19 22.89
C ARG A 1046 -4.26 -17.18 21.90
N ALA A 1047 -3.58 -16.05 21.70
CA ALA A 1047 -3.98 -15.07 20.70
C ALA A 1047 -3.85 -15.64 19.27
N ALA A 1048 -2.82 -16.44 18.98
CA ALA A 1048 -2.71 -17.10 17.68
C ALA A 1048 -3.87 -18.07 17.41
N LEU A 1049 -4.28 -18.87 18.42
CA LEU A 1049 -5.48 -19.70 18.30
C LEU A 1049 -6.75 -18.87 18.15
N ALA A 1050 -6.88 -17.76 18.89
CA ALA A 1050 -8.01 -16.86 18.78
C ALA A 1050 -8.12 -16.23 17.38
N LEU A 1051 -6.99 -15.91 16.76
CA LEU A 1051 -6.94 -15.39 15.41
C LEU A 1051 -7.34 -16.46 14.37
N GLN A 1052 -6.89 -17.71 14.54
CA GLN A 1052 -7.34 -18.83 13.69
C GLN A 1052 -8.86 -19.04 13.78
N ILE A 1053 -9.42 -19.04 14.99
CA ILE A 1053 -10.88 -19.16 15.21
C ILE A 1053 -11.62 -17.96 14.62
N THR A 1054 -11.05 -16.76 14.75
CA THR A 1054 -11.60 -15.53 14.16
C THR A 1054 -11.78 -15.68 12.64
N ASN A 1055 -10.76 -16.17 11.92
CA ASN A 1055 -10.84 -16.38 10.47
C ASN A 1055 -11.87 -17.44 10.09
N LEU A 1056 -11.92 -18.55 10.83
CA LEU A 1056 -12.94 -19.59 10.65
C LEU A 1056 -14.35 -19.00 10.77
N PHE A 1057 -14.63 -18.28 11.86
CA PHE A 1057 -15.95 -17.65 12.08
C PHE A 1057 -16.30 -16.63 11.00
N THR A 1058 -15.36 -15.78 10.61
CA THR A 1058 -15.58 -14.78 9.56
C THR A 1058 -15.91 -15.45 8.23
N ARG A 1059 -15.14 -16.47 7.81
CA ARG A 1059 -15.40 -17.18 6.54
C ARG A 1059 -16.71 -17.95 6.58
N CYS A 1060 -17.03 -18.61 7.70
CA CYS A 1060 -18.32 -19.28 7.88
C CYS A 1060 -19.49 -18.30 7.79
N LEU A 1061 -19.39 -17.09 8.37
CA LEU A 1061 -20.45 -16.09 8.21
C LEU A 1061 -20.60 -15.65 6.74
N CYS A 1062 -19.49 -15.36 6.04
CA CYS A 1062 -19.54 -14.97 4.64
C CYS A 1062 -20.21 -16.05 3.77
N ALA A 1063 -19.87 -17.32 3.96
CA ALA A 1063 -20.49 -18.45 3.26
C ALA A 1063 -21.98 -18.58 3.62
N HIS A 1064 -22.31 -18.51 4.90
CA HIS A 1064 -23.69 -18.61 5.40
C HIS A 1064 -24.59 -17.50 4.83
N LYS A 1065 -24.12 -16.25 4.79
CA LYS A 1065 -24.85 -15.10 4.23
C LYS A 1065 -25.10 -15.22 2.73
N LEU A 1066 -24.22 -15.92 2.03
CA LEU A 1066 -24.35 -16.21 0.60
C LEU A 1066 -25.10 -17.54 0.32
N GLY A 1067 -25.73 -18.13 1.34
CA GLY A 1067 -26.57 -19.32 1.19
C GLY A 1067 -25.81 -20.65 1.17
N ILE A 1068 -24.54 -20.67 1.61
CA ILE A 1068 -23.68 -21.86 1.57
C ILE A 1068 -23.35 -22.28 3.02
N PRO A 1069 -24.08 -23.27 3.60
CA PRO A 1069 -23.95 -23.67 5.02
C PRO A 1069 -22.83 -24.70 5.25
N ASP A 1070 -21.67 -24.47 4.64
CA ASP A 1070 -20.45 -25.28 4.84
C ASP A 1070 -19.23 -24.42 4.46
N LEU A 1071 -18.02 -24.91 4.74
CA LEU A 1071 -16.78 -24.22 4.37
C LEU A 1071 -15.69 -25.24 3.98
N PRO A 1072 -14.87 -24.99 2.93
CA PRO A 1072 -13.73 -25.83 2.62
C PRO A 1072 -12.65 -25.72 3.69
N GLN A 1073 -12.02 -26.84 4.05
CA GLN A 1073 -10.99 -26.84 5.10
C GLN A 1073 -9.73 -26.05 4.70
N SER A 1074 -9.41 -26.00 3.40
CA SER A 1074 -8.23 -25.27 2.88
C SER A 1074 -8.27 -23.78 3.16
N VAL A 1075 -9.45 -23.20 3.35
CA VAL A 1075 -9.63 -21.77 3.63
C VAL A 1075 -10.00 -21.46 5.07
N ALA A 1076 -10.44 -22.47 5.83
CA ALA A 1076 -10.94 -22.33 7.20
C ALA A 1076 -9.92 -21.68 8.15
N PHE A 1077 -8.64 -22.00 7.97
CA PHE A 1077 -7.54 -21.51 8.80
C PHE A 1077 -6.54 -20.73 7.95
N PHE A 1078 -5.81 -19.81 8.58
CA PHE A 1078 -4.66 -19.18 7.96
C PHE A 1078 -3.60 -20.22 7.63
N SER A 1079 -2.89 -20.03 6.51
CA SER A 1079 -1.68 -20.80 6.18
C SER A 1079 -0.72 -20.83 7.36
N ALA A 1080 -0.50 -19.68 7.99
CA ALA A 1080 0.18 -19.58 9.27
C ALA A 1080 -0.22 -18.29 10.01
N VAL A 1081 -0.04 -18.30 11.33
CA VAL A 1081 -0.09 -17.10 12.18
C VAL A 1081 1.32 -16.78 12.64
N ASP A 1082 1.76 -15.56 12.34
CA ASP A 1082 3.08 -15.06 12.68
C ASP A 1082 3.08 -14.47 14.09
N ILE A 1083 4.17 -14.73 14.80
CA ILE A 1083 4.48 -14.15 16.10
C ILE A 1083 5.90 -13.59 16.06
N ASP A 1084 6.02 -12.28 16.25
CA ASP A 1084 7.29 -11.59 16.05
C ASP A 1084 7.45 -10.40 17.01
N THR A 1085 8.67 -9.90 17.17
CA THR A 1085 8.97 -8.68 17.93
C THR A 1085 8.95 -7.41 17.06
N CYS A 1086 8.93 -7.56 15.73
CA CYS A 1086 8.78 -6.45 14.79
C CYS A 1086 7.67 -6.72 13.76
N LEU A 1087 7.25 -5.70 13.01
CA LEU A 1087 6.36 -5.89 11.88
C LEU A 1087 7.16 -6.18 10.60
N ARG A 1088 6.98 -7.37 10.02
CA ARG A 1088 7.49 -7.73 8.70
C ARG A 1088 6.55 -8.74 8.04
N LYS A 1089 6.66 -8.88 6.73
CA LYS A 1089 5.76 -9.72 5.94
C LYS A 1089 5.86 -11.20 6.34
N GLU A 1090 7.09 -11.70 6.43
CA GLU A 1090 7.41 -13.09 6.77
C GLU A 1090 8.44 -13.05 7.91
N VAL A 1091 8.28 -13.92 8.92
CA VAL A 1091 9.07 -13.88 10.17
C VAL A 1091 10.55 -14.22 10.02
N ASP A 1092 10.90 -14.89 8.91
CA ASP A 1092 12.24 -15.29 8.52
C ASP A 1092 12.92 -14.25 7.60
N LEU A 1093 12.20 -13.19 7.19
CA LEU A 1093 12.76 -12.15 6.36
C LEU A 1093 13.67 -11.23 7.20
N ASN A 1094 14.96 -11.22 6.90
CA ASN A 1094 15.94 -10.37 7.60
C ASN A 1094 15.89 -8.88 7.16
N CYS A 1095 15.04 -8.53 6.17
CA CYS A 1095 14.87 -7.16 5.65
C CYS A 1095 16.19 -6.43 5.33
N VAL A 1096 17.04 -7.06 4.51
CA VAL A 1096 18.27 -6.45 3.99
C VAL A 1096 17.91 -5.41 2.94
N THR A 1097 18.38 -4.18 3.15
CA THR A 1097 18.16 -3.02 2.26
C THR A 1097 19.46 -2.22 2.13
N PRO A 1098 19.57 -1.27 1.19
CA PRO A 1098 20.78 -0.45 1.06
C PRO A 1098 21.10 0.39 2.31
N SER A 1099 20.08 0.80 3.08
CA SER A 1099 20.24 1.51 4.36
C SER A 1099 20.48 0.59 5.55
N ASN A 1100 20.28 -0.73 5.36
CA ASN A 1100 20.51 -1.76 6.35
C ASN A 1100 21.16 -3.01 5.71
N PRO A 1101 22.43 -2.93 5.31
CA PRO A 1101 23.09 -3.99 4.54
C PRO A 1101 23.27 -5.28 5.34
N HIS A 1102 23.31 -5.22 6.67
CA HIS A 1102 23.48 -6.36 7.56
C HIS A 1102 22.15 -7.00 8.01
N GLY A 1103 21.00 -6.48 7.56
CA GLY A 1103 19.68 -6.97 7.96
C GLY A 1103 19.30 -6.64 9.41
N LEU A 1104 18.09 -7.01 9.82
CA LEU A 1104 17.53 -6.69 11.14
C LEU A 1104 18.23 -7.43 12.29
N GLU A 1105 18.65 -8.67 12.06
CA GLU A 1105 19.32 -9.49 13.08
C GLU A 1105 20.65 -8.89 13.50
N THR A 1106 21.56 -8.62 12.56
CA THR A 1106 22.88 -8.05 12.89
C THR A 1106 22.83 -6.52 13.02
N GLY A 1107 22.07 -5.84 12.15
CA GLY A 1107 22.06 -4.38 12.08
C GLY A 1107 21.25 -3.68 13.18
N TYR A 1108 20.23 -4.35 13.72
CA TYR A 1108 19.33 -3.81 14.75
C TYR A 1108 19.15 -4.73 15.98
N ASN A 1109 19.79 -5.91 15.99
CA ASN A 1109 19.64 -6.91 17.05
C ASN A 1109 18.20 -7.40 17.23
N ILE A 1110 17.50 -7.65 16.12
CA ILE A 1110 16.12 -8.14 16.08
C ILE A 1110 16.11 -9.57 15.55
N PRO A 1111 15.78 -10.58 16.38
CA PRO A 1111 15.80 -11.98 15.96
C PRO A 1111 14.65 -12.32 14.99
N PHE A 1112 14.74 -13.50 14.37
CA PHE A 1112 13.63 -14.07 13.60
C PHE A 1112 12.44 -14.43 14.50
N GLY A 1113 11.23 -14.30 13.95
CA GLY A 1113 9.99 -14.67 14.63
C GLY A 1113 9.64 -16.15 14.49
N GLU A 1114 8.46 -16.53 14.99
CA GLU A 1114 7.88 -17.87 14.81
C GLU A 1114 6.61 -17.78 13.97
N SER A 1115 6.44 -18.66 12.98
CA SER A 1115 5.21 -18.77 12.19
C SER A 1115 4.58 -20.15 12.46
N LEU A 1116 3.29 -20.16 12.80
CA LEU A 1116 2.61 -21.36 13.29
C LEU A 1116 1.35 -21.66 12.49
N ASP A 1117 1.28 -22.86 11.93
CA ASP A 1117 0.06 -23.41 11.35
C ASP A 1117 -0.96 -23.80 12.46
N ILE A 1118 -2.18 -24.16 12.05
CA ILE A 1118 -3.24 -24.54 12.99
C ILE A 1118 -2.83 -25.73 13.89
N TYR A 1119 -2.11 -26.72 13.35
CA TYR A 1119 -1.72 -27.92 14.10
C TYR A 1119 -0.71 -27.58 15.20
N SER A 1120 0.31 -26.79 14.87
CA SER A 1120 1.33 -26.31 15.81
C SER A 1120 0.71 -25.43 16.90
N VAL A 1121 -0.26 -24.57 16.53
CA VAL A 1121 -1.00 -23.74 17.49
C VAL A 1121 -1.81 -24.60 18.46
N LEU A 1122 -2.52 -25.63 17.97
CA LEU A 1122 -3.31 -26.54 18.81
C LEU A 1122 -2.42 -27.33 19.78
N GLU A 1123 -1.24 -27.78 19.34
CA GLU A 1123 -0.27 -28.45 20.20
C GLU A 1123 0.22 -27.52 21.32
N LYS A 1124 0.69 -26.31 20.98
CA LYS A 1124 1.19 -25.34 21.96
C LYS A 1124 0.12 -24.88 22.95
N THR A 1125 -1.14 -24.81 22.52
CA THR A 1125 -2.27 -24.38 23.35
C THR A 1125 -2.97 -25.54 24.06
N ASN A 1126 -2.65 -26.80 23.77
CA ASN A 1126 -3.47 -27.97 24.11
C ASN A 1126 -4.95 -27.75 23.77
N SER A 1127 -5.22 -27.26 22.56
CA SER A 1127 -6.56 -27.07 21.98
C SER A 1127 -7.53 -26.24 22.84
N SER A 1128 -7.04 -25.23 23.55
CA SER A 1128 -7.90 -24.39 24.40
C SER A 1128 -7.39 -22.95 24.52
N LEU A 1129 -8.34 -22.01 24.58
CA LEU A 1129 -8.07 -20.59 24.85
C LEU A 1129 -7.92 -20.25 26.33
N LEU A 1130 -8.26 -21.17 27.25
CA LEU A 1130 -8.16 -20.94 28.69
C LEU A 1130 -6.69 -20.81 29.13
N SER A 1131 -6.41 -19.87 30.04
CA SER A 1131 -5.08 -19.74 30.63
C SER A 1131 -4.70 -20.97 31.46
N LYS A 1132 -3.40 -21.24 31.62
CA LYS A 1132 -2.92 -22.36 32.46
C LYS A 1132 -3.50 -22.32 33.89
N ARG A 1133 -3.63 -21.12 34.46
CA ARG A 1133 -4.22 -20.90 35.80
C ARG A 1133 -5.72 -21.19 35.83
N SER A 1134 -6.48 -20.77 34.82
CA SER A 1134 -7.91 -21.05 34.77
C SER A 1134 -8.20 -22.53 34.50
N ARG A 1135 -7.34 -23.22 33.73
CA ARG A 1135 -7.39 -24.69 33.58
C ARG A 1135 -7.12 -25.43 34.88
N GLN A 1136 -6.11 -25.02 35.65
CA GLN A 1136 -5.85 -25.61 36.97
C GLN A 1136 -7.03 -25.38 37.93
N LYS A 1137 -7.67 -24.20 37.90
CA LYS A 1137 -8.89 -23.94 38.66
C LYS A 1137 -10.08 -24.78 38.18
N SER A 1138 -10.27 -24.95 36.87
CA SER A 1138 -11.37 -25.78 36.34
C SER A 1138 -11.16 -27.26 36.67
N GLN A 1139 -9.94 -27.77 36.53
CA GLN A 1139 -9.55 -29.12 36.95
C GLN A 1139 -9.73 -29.32 38.46
N ASN A 1140 -9.28 -28.37 39.29
CA ASN A 1140 -9.47 -28.44 40.75
C ASN A 1140 -10.96 -28.36 41.16
N ASN A 1141 -11.79 -27.61 40.43
CA ASN A 1141 -13.23 -27.58 40.67
C ASN A 1141 -13.94 -28.88 40.23
N ILE A 1142 -13.44 -29.56 39.21
CA ILE A 1142 -13.91 -30.90 38.82
C ILE A 1142 -13.51 -31.92 39.90
N ILE A 1143 -12.28 -31.85 40.42
CA ILE A 1143 -11.79 -32.71 41.51
C ILE A 1143 -12.59 -32.48 42.81
N ARG A 1144 -12.98 -31.23 43.12
CA ARG A 1144 -13.82 -30.91 44.29
C ARG A 1144 -15.28 -31.35 44.17
N LYS A 1145 -15.78 -31.62 42.96
CA LYS A 1145 -17.12 -32.21 42.72
C LYS A 1145 -17.14 -33.73 42.88
N ILE A 1146 -16.00 -34.37 43.14
CA ILE A 1146 -15.94 -35.77 43.56
C ILE A 1146 -16.39 -35.81 45.03
N PRO A 1147 -17.45 -36.57 45.39
CA PRO A 1147 -17.94 -36.61 46.77
C PRO A 1147 -16.83 -37.07 47.72
N LYS A 1148 -16.68 -36.38 48.86
CA LYS A 1148 -15.58 -36.54 49.84
C LYS A 1148 -15.36 -37.98 50.34
N HIS A 1149 -16.33 -38.87 50.18
CA HIS A 1149 -16.18 -40.30 50.49
C HIS A 1149 -15.16 -41.05 49.60
N ALA A 1150 -14.77 -40.50 48.46
CA ALA A 1150 -13.83 -41.16 47.54
C ALA A 1150 -12.34 -40.79 47.77
N VAL A 1151 -12.05 -39.84 48.68
CA VAL A 1151 -10.68 -39.32 48.88
C VAL A 1151 -10.02 -39.86 50.16
N GLN A 1152 -10.74 -40.67 50.95
CA GLN A 1152 -10.26 -41.22 52.22
C GLN A 1152 -10.07 -42.75 52.22
N ILE A 1153 -9.98 -43.38 51.04
CA ILE A 1153 -9.69 -44.82 50.85
C ILE A 1153 -8.38 -44.98 50.10
#